data_AF-A0A432H832-F1
#
_entry.id   AF-A0A432H832-F1
#
_cell.length_a   1.000
_cell.length_b   1.000
_cell.length_c   1.000
_cell.angle_alpha   90.00
_cell.angle_beta   90.00
_cell.angle_gamma   90.00
#
_symmetry.space_group_name_H-M   'P 1'
#
loop_
_entity.id
_entity.type
_entity.pdbx_description
1 polymer ?
#
loop_
_entity_poly.entity_id
_entity_poly.type
_entity_poly.pdbx_seq_one_letter_code
_entity_poly.pdbx_strand_id
1 'polypeptide(L)'
;MWMALLLGMGWLSIPALPGSDVVDPVGGERARGVLTFRVESSDGNTVPARLTFREPDGSTPSLFMNRAANPSDLAIRADVICTLSGAGSITVPTGTWKVYASRGPEWSIDQQTITIETDQTLEITLSLEHQVDTRGWAAADYHLHTLTHSGHGDSNMPERIISIASEALEVGVATDHNVHTDYSDIISELGAGDEFQGIVGNEISVPLGHFNAFPLEPWANVIDRNSADGPALFRAIRAAGDASGNIPVVQVNHPRWDGIDYFRVAGLDPITGGSVARNWSVDFDSVEIFNENAGWGYRDADNTEHMVGSSRHWVLQDWHNLLNHGARVTGVGNSDSHTVSSNLAGWPRNYFPSSSDLPAEISVKEVCDTVKAGQIVTTFGPFVTFSVNDASMGEIVTARKAAVRLKTKVQAADWIDVDRVLVIVDGDIVETIPVPDTRDIVRLLDERMIPVRTDGWISLRVEGDDSLDPIVPGSKRPVLPIAITNPVYVDADGDGKYTPPVEVARLWIEQHGDNESMLYAEWQARQPNQRASMLHACNVDSASTRTLARWGITDPSRLVRLCACRLIERIGCGDDPALKQPIIELATAEGSDPWLRVVALRALAADVAGDILTTLLRKSGKQSFSPHASEITHLLPGQWVMKWRATDPLPFSGEAGLRKVLAMPGSERPFRRGVLAAESGIVDLKKYGAAHGRSEKCTVVLDCVLYSPDDRMVTIAAGSDDGCILMVGNQLLIEDFAQQGVDPMRHLVQASLQRGSNSLVMLIENGGGGYGAAVRILDDEVRIAQAGASQSRRSTGDPLQRITSDMAGIEAAAQLFFLDEGRWPKNLDELTEDKGLVLPVVDPWGNHYRLHSSTTRFTVLCLGADGSEGGDGINADIISEK
;
A
#
# COMPACT_ATOMS: atom_id res chain seq x y z
N MET A 1 17.97 3.78 -82.42
CA MET A 1 17.11 4.58 -83.34
C MET A 1 15.79 4.78 -82.61
N TRP A 2 15.49 6.04 -82.28
CA TRP A 2 14.29 6.59 -81.61
C TRP A 2 14.23 6.58 -80.08
N MET A 3 14.69 7.72 -79.58
CA MET A 3 14.37 8.40 -78.33
C MET A 3 13.01 9.11 -78.48
N ALA A 4 12.35 9.39 -77.34
CA ALA A 4 11.26 10.36 -77.12
C ALA A 4 9.83 9.98 -77.57
N LEU A 5 8.98 9.66 -76.58
CA LEU A 5 7.71 10.35 -76.28
C LEU A 5 7.05 9.64 -75.09
N LEU A 6 7.02 10.26 -73.91
CA LEU A 6 6.04 10.04 -72.84
C LEU A 6 6.31 11.07 -71.72
N LEU A 7 5.87 12.30 -71.97
CA LEU A 7 5.62 13.33 -70.98
C LEU A 7 4.18 13.77 -71.21
N GLY A 8 3.31 13.51 -70.24
CA GLY A 8 1.93 13.99 -70.25
C GLY A 8 0.90 12.92 -69.93
N MET A 9 0.81 12.52 -68.66
CA MET A 9 -0.47 12.16 -68.04
C MET A 9 -0.41 12.58 -66.57
N GLY A 10 -1.46 13.28 -66.15
CA GLY A 10 -1.44 14.25 -65.06
C GLY A 10 -1.23 13.64 -63.69
N TRP A 11 -0.67 14.47 -62.82
CA TRP A 11 -0.82 14.34 -61.38
C TRP A 11 -2.31 14.33 -61.09
N LEU A 12 -2.84 13.19 -60.67
CA LEU A 12 -4.15 13.14 -60.03
C LEU A 12 -4.02 13.98 -58.76
N SER A 13 -4.57 15.18 -58.81
CA SER A 13 -4.76 16.03 -57.65
C SER A 13 -5.56 15.24 -56.62
N ILE A 14 -4.90 14.92 -55.50
CA ILE A 14 -5.56 14.48 -54.28
C ILE A 14 -6.62 15.55 -53.95
N PRO A 15 -7.86 15.19 -53.58
CA PRO A 15 -8.83 16.20 -53.18
C PRO A 15 -8.25 16.99 -52.00
N ALA A 16 -8.13 18.31 -52.16
CA ALA A 16 -7.87 19.19 -51.03
C ALA A 16 -8.97 18.94 -49.99
N LEU A 17 -8.55 18.72 -48.74
CA LEU A 17 -9.48 18.62 -47.61
C LEU A 17 -10.38 19.88 -47.60
N PRO A 18 -11.69 19.75 -47.33
CA PRO A 18 -12.51 20.91 -47.02
C PRO A 18 -11.85 21.63 -45.84
N GLY A 19 -11.66 22.94 -45.95
CA GLY A 19 -10.85 23.72 -45.02
C GLY A 19 -11.18 23.40 -43.56
N SER A 20 -10.26 22.70 -42.88
CA SER A 20 -10.34 22.51 -41.44
C SER A 20 -10.07 23.86 -40.81
N ASP A 21 -11.01 24.37 -40.00
CA ASP A 21 -10.76 25.54 -39.17
C ASP A 21 -9.47 25.30 -38.36
N VAL A 22 -8.53 26.25 -38.43
CA VAL A 22 -7.28 26.14 -37.68
C VAL A 22 -7.59 26.26 -36.20
N VAL A 23 -7.28 25.21 -35.44
CA VAL A 23 -7.44 25.17 -33.98
C VAL A 23 -6.29 25.92 -33.34
N ASP A 24 -6.56 26.75 -32.33
CA ASP A 24 -5.52 27.55 -31.66
C ASP A 24 -5.22 27.05 -30.23
N PRO A 25 -4.41 25.98 -30.06
CA PRO A 25 -4.00 25.50 -28.75
C PRO A 25 -2.91 26.36 -28.10
N VAL A 26 -2.13 27.14 -28.87
CA VAL A 26 -1.10 28.04 -28.31
C VAL A 26 -1.72 29.04 -27.34
N GLY A 27 -2.79 29.71 -27.78
CA GLY A 27 -3.46 30.76 -27.01
C GLY A 27 -2.58 32.00 -26.74
N GLY A 28 -3.18 33.04 -26.15
CA GLY A 28 -2.47 34.28 -25.81
C GLY A 28 -1.92 35.04 -27.02
N GLU A 29 -0.83 35.78 -26.84
CA GLU A 29 -0.20 36.65 -27.87
C GLU A 29 1.15 36.12 -28.41
N ARG A 30 1.49 34.85 -28.15
CA ARG A 30 2.76 34.26 -28.62
C ARG A 30 2.80 34.21 -30.16
N ALA A 31 3.97 34.48 -30.73
CA ALA A 31 4.21 34.27 -32.16
C ALA A 31 4.04 32.79 -32.50
N ARG A 32 3.30 32.50 -33.57
CA ARG A 32 2.90 31.14 -33.95
C ARG A 32 2.79 30.99 -35.47
N GLY A 33 2.94 29.76 -35.94
CA GLY A 33 2.53 29.33 -37.28
C GLY A 33 1.46 28.24 -37.17
N VAL A 34 1.08 27.67 -38.30
CA VAL A 34 0.12 26.56 -38.42
C VAL A 34 0.88 25.28 -38.75
N LEU A 35 0.60 24.22 -38.01
CA LEU A 35 1.01 22.85 -38.30
C LEU A 35 -0.23 22.07 -38.73
N THR A 36 -0.26 21.65 -39.98
CA THR A 36 -1.22 20.66 -40.49
C THR A 36 -0.54 19.29 -40.44
N PHE A 37 -1.13 18.35 -39.72
CA PHE A 37 -0.56 17.02 -39.52
C PHE A 37 -1.52 15.92 -39.95
N ARG A 38 -0.94 14.78 -40.35
CA ARG A 38 -1.62 13.49 -40.51
C ARG A 38 -0.76 12.41 -39.85
N VAL A 39 -1.38 11.52 -39.11
CA VAL A 39 -0.77 10.30 -38.57
C VAL A 39 -1.45 9.13 -39.25
N GLU A 40 -0.68 8.38 -40.04
CA GLU A 40 -1.20 7.34 -40.93
C GLU A 40 -0.64 5.98 -40.54
N SER A 41 -1.47 4.95 -40.65
CA SER A 41 -1.05 3.55 -40.62
C SER A 41 -0.27 3.17 -41.89
N SER A 42 0.36 2.00 -41.90
CA SER A 42 1.00 1.41 -43.08
C SER A 42 0.07 1.28 -44.30
N ASP A 43 -1.25 1.21 -44.07
CA ASP A 43 -2.28 1.11 -45.11
C ASP A 43 -2.73 2.48 -45.65
N GLY A 44 -2.18 3.59 -45.13
CA GLY A 44 -2.49 4.96 -45.54
C GLY A 44 -3.77 5.54 -44.94
N ASN A 45 -4.41 4.83 -44.02
CA ASN A 45 -5.55 5.33 -43.25
C ASN A 45 -5.05 6.14 -42.06
N THR A 46 -5.73 7.25 -41.74
CA THR A 46 -5.44 7.99 -40.50
C THR A 46 -5.83 7.17 -39.28
N VAL A 47 -5.05 7.28 -38.22
CA VAL A 47 -5.27 6.54 -36.97
C VAL A 47 -5.21 7.48 -35.77
N PRO A 48 -5.99 7.24 -34.70
CA PRO A 48 -5.82 7.99 -33.47
C PRO A 48 -4.39 7.89 -32.95
N ALA A 49 -3.85 8.97 -32.41
CA ALA A 49 -2.44 9.01 -32.02
C ALA A 49 -2.17 10.11 -31.00
N ARG A 50 -1.06 9.95 -30.28
CA ARG A 50 -0.47 11.02 -29.48
C ARG A 50 0.71 11.65 -30.20
N LEU A 51 0.68 12.98 -30.32
CA LEU A 51 1.81 13.83 -30.68
C LEU A 51 2.50 14.35 -29.42
N THR A 52 3.78 14.05 -29.26
CA THR A 52 4.62 14.53 -28.15
C THR A 52 5.66 15.50 -28.68
N PHE A 53 5.69 16.72 -28.14
CA PHE A 53 6.61 17.77 -28.54
C PHE A 53 7.80 17.86 -27.56
N ARG A 54 9.01 17.97 -28.11
CA ARG A 54 10.25 18.17 -27.34
C ARG A 54 11.07 19.29 -27.95
N GLU A 55 11.85 19.96 -27.11
CA GLU A 55 12.92 20.84 -27.56
C GLU A 55 13.98 20.04 -28.34
N PRO A 56 14.83 20.69 -29.16
CA PRO A 56 15.90 19.99 -29.89
C PRO A 56 16.86 19.22 -28.97
N ASP A 57 17.06 19.70 -27.74
CA ASP A 57 17.86 19.05 -26.70
C ASP A 57 17.15 17.90 -25.96
N GLY A 58 15.87 17.66 -26.27
CA GLY A 58 15.04 16.62 -25.67
C GLY A 58 14.25 17.05 -24.43
N SER A 59 14.39 18.28 -23.95
CA SER A 59 13.64 18.78 -22.80
C SER A 59 12.16 19.03 -23.13
N THR A 60 11.31 19.00 -22.09
CA THR A 60 9.86 19.18 -22.21
C THR A 60 9.48 20.66 -22.31
N PRO A 61 8.89 21.12 -23.43
CA PRO A 61 8.47 22.51 -23.59
C PRO A 61 7.10 22.80 -22.93
N SER A 62 6.68 24.06 -22.94
CA SER A 62 5.31 24.46 -22.58
C SER A 62 4.71 25.32 -23.70
N LEU A 63 4.14 24.63 -24.69
CA LEU A 63 3.66 25.17 -25.96
C LEU A 63 2.20 25.63 -25.90
N PHE A 64 1.33 24.80 -25.32
CA PHE A 64 -0.11 24.93 -25.45
C PHE A 64 -0.77 25.38 -24.13
N MET A 65 -1.50 26.50 -24.19
CA MET A 65 -2.21 27.09 -23.05
C MET A 65 -3.73 26.94 -23.16
N ASN A 66 -4.27 26.87 -24.37
CA ASN A 66 -5.69 26.66 -24.62
C ASN A 66 -6.00 25.15 -24.71
N ARG A 67 -6.06 24.50 -23.55
CA ARG A 67 -6.21 23.04 -23.43
C ARG A 67 -7.57 22.50 -23.87
N ALA A 68 -8.60 23.36 -23.91
CA ALA A 68 -9.97 22.99 -24.29
C ALA A 68 -10.26 23.23 -25.79
N ALA A 69 -9.23 23.39 -26.62
CA ALA A 69 -9.40 23.64 -28.04
C ALA A 69 -9.81 22.34 -28.77
N ASN A 70 -10.98 22.35 -29.42
CA ASN A 70 -11.55 21.22 -30.16
C ASN A 70 -11.64 19.89 -29.36
N PRO A 71 -12.37 19.86 -28.23
CA PRO A 71 -12.42 18.70 -27.34
C PRO A 71 -13.20 17.50 -27.93
N SER A 72 -13.82 17.66 -29.10
CA SER A 72 -14.44 16.57 -29.86
C SER A 72 -13.45 15.73 -30.65
N ASP A 73 -12.18 16.14 -30.73
CA ASP A 73 -11.13 15.40 -31.43
C ASP A 73 -9.78 15.43 -30.72
N LEU A 74 -9.50 16.49 -29.94
CA LEU A 74 -8.20 16.72 -29.32
C LEU A 74 -8.25 16.72 -27.80
N ALA A 75 -7.30 16.04 -27.16
CA ALA A 75 -6.97 16.21 -25.75
C ALA A 75 -5.57 16.86 -25.63
N ILE A 76 -5.51 18.08 -25.09
CA ILE A 76 -4.33 18.95 -25.24
C ILE A 76 -3.72 19.29 -23.88
N ARG A 77 -2.40 19.07 -23.74
CA ARG A 77 -1.59 19.49 -22.59
C ARG A 77 -0.40 20.30 -23.07
N ALA A 78 0.47 20.73 -22.16
CA ALA A 78 1.49 21.74 -22.45
C ALA A 78 2.41 21.37 -23.64
N ASP A 79 2.68 20.08 -23.81
CA ASP A 79 3.65 19.49 -24.74
C ASP A 79 3.08 18.29 -25.51
N VAL A 80 1.79 18.00 -25.35
CA VAL A 80 1.15 16.78 -25.87
C VAL A 80 -0.21 17.12 -26.49
N ILE A 81 -0.51 16.47 -27.61
CA ILE A 81 -1.85 16.44 -28.23
C ILE A 81 -2.20 14.98 -28.52
N CYS A 82 -3.26 14.47 -27.89
CA CYS A 82 -3.91 13.23 -28.32
C CYS A 82 -4.99 13.60 -29.35
N THR A 83 -5.10 12.84 -30.44
CA THR A 83 -6.08 13.07 -31.52
C THR A 83 -6.85 11.79 -31.82
N LEU A 84 -8.17 11.90 -31.94
CA LEU A 84 -9.03 10.77 -32.31
C LEU A 84 -8.98 10.49 -33.81
N SER A 85 -9.08 11.54 -34.64
CA SER A 85 -9.08 11.40 -36.10
C SER A 85 -7.71 11.12 -36.70
N GLY A 86 -6.62 11.41 -35.97
CA GLY A 86 -5.26 11.28 -36.49
C GLY A 86 -4.83 12.41 -37.42
N ALA A 87 -5.66 13.44 -37.64
CA ALA A 87 -5.31 14.54 -38.54
C ALA A 87 -5.92 15.87 -38.09
N GLY A 88 -5.22 16.97 -38.34
CA GLY A 88 -5.73 18.28 -37.96
C GLY A 88 -4.83 19.43 -38.38
N SER A 89 -5.32 20.65 -38.20
CA SER A 89 -4.56 21.90 -38.39
C SER A 89 -4.58 22.69 -37.09
N ILE A 90 -3.41 22.86 -36.46
CA ILE A 90 -3.25 23.53 -35.17
C ILE A 90 -2.26 24.68 -35.25
N THR A 91 -2.37 25.68 -34.38
CA THR A 91 -1.27 26.63 -34.16
C THR A 91 -0.16 25.99 -33.31
N VAL A 92 1.09 26.35 -33.59
CA VAL A 92 2.28 25.93 -32.82
C VAL A 92 3.20 27.14 -32.63
N PRO A 93 3.84 27.35 -31.45
CA PRO A 93 4.72 28.50 -31.27
C PRO A 93 5.89 28.47 -32.24
N THR A 94 6.38 29.65 -32.64
CA THR A 94 7.56 29.73 -33.49
C THR A 94 8.78 29.14 -32.79
N GLY A 95 9.59 28.39 -33.53
CA GLY A 95 10.70 27.63 -32.95
C GLY A 95 11.02 26.37 -33.74
N THR A 96 11.98 25.60 -33.22
CA THR A 96 12.31 24.27 -33.75
C THR A 96 11.91 23.23 -32.72
N TRP A 97 11.14 22.23 -33.15
CA TRP A 97 10.53 21.24 -32.27
C TRP A 97 10.80 19.83 -32.81
N LYS A 98 11.06 18.87 -31.92
CA LYS A 98 10.97 17.44 -32.23
C LYS A 98 9.56 16.98 -31.93
N VAL A 99 8.89 16.39 -32.91
CA VAL A 99 7.53 15.85 -32.79
C VAL A 99 7.58 14.34 -32.94
N TYR A 100 7.10 13.63 -31.93
CA TYR A 100 6.95 12.17 -31.96
C TYR A 100 5.47 11.82 -32.15
N ALA A 101 5.15 10.84 -32.99
CA ALA A 101 3.85 10.18 -33.03
C ALA A 101 3.95 8.81 -32.37
N SER A 102 2.96 8.47 -31.54
CA SER A 102 2.86 7.16 -30.86
C SER A 102 1.41 6.70 -30.75
N ARG A 103 1.19 5.37 -30.68
CA ARG A 103 -0.13 4.73 -30.54
C ARG A 103 -0.05 3.46 -29.67
N GLY A 104 0.36 3.60 -28.41
CA GLY A 104 0.54 2.45 -27.51
C GLY A 104 1.77 1.57 -27.83
N PRO A 105 1.98 0.47 -27.07
CA PRO A 105 3.16 -0.39 -27.13
C PRO A 105 3.18 -1.38 -28.30
N GLU A 106 2.07 -1.55 -29.02
CA GLU A 106 1.98 -2.46 -30.15
C GLU A 106 2.46 -1.83 -31.47
N TRP A 107 2.57 -0.50 -31.48
CA TRP A 107 2.88 0.28 -32.66
C TRP A 107 4.31 0.82 -32.61
N SER A 108 4.86 1.07 -33.80
CA SER A 108 6.11 1.81 -33.95
C SER A 108 5.98 3.27 -33.48
N ILE A 109 7.10 3.98 -33.42
CA ILE A 109 7.14 5.44 -33.25
C ILE A 109 7.69 6.06 -34.54
N ASP A 110 7.11 7.18 -34.96
CA ASP A 110 7.73 8.06 -35.96
C ASP A 110 8.09 9.42 -35.33
N GLN A 111 9.12 10.07 -35.87
CA GLN A 111 9.59 11.36 -35.38
C GLN A 111 10.06 12.29 -36.49
N GLN A 112 9.76 13.57 -36.35
CA GLN A 112 10.24 14.62 -37.25
C GLN A 112 10.70 15.85 -36.47
N THR A 113 11.79 16.47 -36.94
CA THR A 113 12.20 17.79 -36.47
C THR A 113 11.62 18.85 -37.41
N ILE A 114 10.80 19.75 -36.86
CA ILE A 114 10.12 20.80 -37.61
C ILE A 114 10.59 22.18 -37.18
N THR A 115 10.55 23.15 -38.09
CA THR A 115 10.77 24.57 -37.78
C THR A 115 9.51 25.34 -38.19
N ILE A 116 8.93 26.07 -37.23
CA ILE A 116 7.73 26.88 -37.41
C ILE A 116 8.12 28.36 -37.39
N GLU A 117 7.85 29.06 -38.49
CA GLU A 117 7.98 30.52 -38.61
C GLU A 117 6.63 31.23 -38.43
N THR A 118 6.67 32.54 -38.14
CA THR A 118 5.46 33.34 -37.95
C THR A 118 4.62 33.35 -39.23
N ASP A 119 3.31 33.09 -39.10
CA ASP A 119 2.34 33.05 -40.20
C ASP A 119 2.62 32.00 -41.29
N GLN A 120 3.57 31.08 -41.05
CA GLN A 120 3.82 29.93 -41.91
C GLN A 120 2.73 28.86 -41.71
N THR A 121 2.38 28.13 -42.77
CA THR A 121 1.71 26.82 -42.65
C THR A 121 2.70 25.73 -43.05
N LEU A 122 2.93 24.77 -42.17
CA LEU A 122 3.76 23.59 -42.41
C LEU A 122 2.87 22.34 -42.41
N GLU A 123 3.03 21.49 -43.43
CA GLU A 123 2.35 20.21 -43.51
C GLU A 123 3.33 19.08 -43.18
N ILE A 124 2.93 18.16 -42.29
CA ILE A 124 3.70 16.94 -41.98
C ILE A 124 2.80 15.70 -42.04
N THR A 125 3.41 14.56 -42.33
CA THR A 125 2.79 13.24 -42.23
C THR A 125 3.72 12.34 -41.44
N LEU A 126 3.20 11.69 -40.40
CA LEU A 126 3.90 10.74 -39.54
C LEU A 126 3.30 9.35 -39.78
N SER A 127 4.13 8.31 -39.84
CA SER A 127 3.68 6.95 -40.21
C SER A 127 3.91 5.95 -39.08
N LEU A 128 2.84 5.31 -38.61
CA LEU A 128 2.88 4.29 -37.58
C LEU A 128 2.58 2.90 -38.17
N GLU A 129 3.35 1.90 -37.79
CA GLU A 129 3.14 0.50 -38.15
C GLU A 129 2.65 -0.27 -36.92
N HIS A 130 1.59 -1.07 -37.07
CA HIS A 130 1.20 -2.04 -36.04
C HIS A 130 2.17 -3.22 -36.11
N GLN A 131 3.09 -3.29 -35.16
CA GLN A 131 4.21 -4.23 -35.18
C GLN A 131 3.90 -5.50 -34.39
N VAL A 132 3.26 -5.37 -33.22
CA VAL A 132 3.01 -6.50 -32.32
C VAL A 132 1.69 -7.20 -32.70
N ASP A 133 1.80 -8.40 -33.25
CA ASP A 133 0.64 -9.27 -33.52
C ASP A 133 0.00 -9.79 -32.22
N THR A 134 -1.11 -9.16 -31.83
CA THR A 134 -1.94 -9.47 -30.65
C THR A 134 -3.25 -10.18 -31.00
N ARG A 135 -3.44 -10.67 -32.24
CA ARG A 135 -4.71 -11.30 -32.67
C ARG A 135 -5.19 -12.39 -31.70
N GLY A 136 -6.48 -12.35 -31.38
CA GLY A 136 -7.10 -13.22 -30.37
C GLY A 136 -6.83 -12.77 -28.93
N TRP A 137 -6.29 -11.56 -28.74
CA TRP A 137 -6.11 -10.88 -27.47
C TRP A 137 -6.59 -9.44 -27.61
N ALA A 138 -6.99 -8.85 -26.49
CA ALA A 138 -7.33 -7.43 -26.41
C ALA A 138 -6.64 -6.78 -25.22
N ALA A 139 -6.33 -5.49 -25.34
CA ALA A 139 -5.75 -4.67 -24.28
C ALA A 139 -6.84 -4.00 -23.46
N ALA A 140 -6.64 -3.99 -22.14
CA ALA A 140 -7.55 -3.38 -21.18
C ALA A 140 -6.82 -2.56 -20.11
N ASP A 141 -7.49 -1.50 -19.67
CA ASP A 141 -7.17 -0.78 -18.44
C ASP A 141 -8.37 -0.81 -17.49
N TYR A 142 -8.22 -1.43 -16.33
CA TYR A 142 -9.31 -1.64 -15.37
C TYR A 142 -9.41 -0.54 -14.32
N HIS A 143 -8.60 0.53 -14.41
CA HIS A 143 -8.57 1.61 -13.42
C HIS A 143 -8.33 2.97 -14.08
N LEU A 144 -9.41 3.70 -14.35
CA LEU A 144 -9.41 4.97 -15.10
C LEU A 144 -10.29 6.02 -14.42
N HIS A 145 -9.80 7.27 -14.41
CA HIS A 145 -10.50 8.39 -13.79
C HIS A 145 -10.75 9.53 -14.77
N THR A 146 -11.78 10.32 -14.45
CA THR A 146 -12.09 11.57 -15.11
C THR A 146 -12.15 12.69 -14.08
N LEU A 147 -11.65 13.87 -14.45
CA LEU A 147 -11.85 15.09 -13.68
C LEU A 147 -13.35 15.37 -13.48
N THR A 148 -14.17 15.00 -14.46
CA THR A 148 -15.62 15.21 -14.47
C THR A 148 -16.32 14.60 -13.25
N HIS A 149 -15.97 13.36 -12.87
CA HIS A 149 -16.65 12.65 -11.79
C HIS A 149 -15.76 12.42 -10.57
N SER A 150 -14.47 12.13 -10.74
CA SER A 150 -13.52 12.00 -9.61
C SER A 150 -13.12 13.34 -8.99
N GLY A 151 -13.37 14.47 -9.65
CA GLY A 151 -13.16 15.82 -9.09
C GLY A 151 -11.71 16.28 -8.96
N HIS A 152 -10.76 15.47 -9.44
CA HIS A 152 -9.33 15.79 -9.50
C HIS A 152 -8.67 15.10 -10.69
N GLY A 153 -7.42 15.47 -10.99
CA GLY A 153 -6.78 15.15 -12.27
C GLY A 153 -6.98 16.28 -13.29
N ASP A 154 -6.79 15.98 -14.57
CA ASP A 154 -6.99 16.96 -15.63
C ASP A 154 -7.83 16.47 -16.82
N SER A 155 -8.05 15.16 -16.97
CA SER A 155 -8.78 14.59 -18.11
C SER A 155 -10.29 14.62 -17.91
N ASN A 156 -11.02 15.40 -18.69
CA ASN A 156 -12.49 15.27 -18.75
C ASN A 156 -12.92 14.00 -19.52
N MET A 157 -14.23 13.72 -19.57
CA MET A 157 -14.74 12.50 -20.22
C MET A 157 -14.38 12.40 -21.73
N PRO A 158 -14.67 13.40 -22.60
CA PRO A 158 -14.20 13.35 -23.99
C PRO A 158 -12.68 13.15 -24.12
N GLU A 159 -11.90 13.91 -23.36
CA GLU A 159 -10.43 13.80 -23.37
C GLU A 159 -9.96 12.40 -22.96
N ARG A 160 -10.67 11.73 -22.04
CA ARG A 160 -10.36 10.36 -21.60
C ARG A 160 -10.56 9.37 -22.73
N ILE A 161 -11.66 9.46 -23.48
CA ILE A 161 -11.90 8.57 -24.63
C ILE A 161 -10.85 8.80 -25.71
N ILE A 162 -10.52 10.07 -25.99
CA ILE A 162 -9.49 10.42 -26.98
C ILE A 162 -8.11 9.89 -26.55
N SER A 163 -7.74 10.01 -25.28
CA SER A 163 -6.43 9.53 -24.79
C SER A 163 -6.33 8.01 -24.78
N ILE A 164 -7.41 7.30 -24.45
CA ILE A 164 -7.50 5.83 -24.56
C ILE A 164 -7.33 5.38 -26.02
N ALA A 165 -8.10 5.96 -26.94
CA ALA A 165 -8.01 5.63 -28.37
C ALA A 165 -6.60 5.92 -28.94
N SER A 166 -5.96 7.00 -28.47
CA SER A 166 -4.58 7.35 -28.83
C SER A 166 -3.53 6.38 -28.29
N GLU A 167 -3.87 5.50 -27.35
CA GLU A 167 -3.01 4.49 -26.75
C GLU A 167 -3.32 3.07 -27.24
N ALA A 168 -4.24 2.91 -28.20
CA ALA A 168 -4.72 1.62 -28.71
C ALA A 168 -5.10 0.66 -27.55
N LEU A 169 -6.11 1.06 -26.78
CA LEU A 169 -6.73 0.23 -25.76
C LEU A 169 -8.14 -0.12 -26.23
N GLU A 170 -8.42 -1.41 -26.43
CA GLU A 170 -9.75 -1.86 -26.88
C GLU A 170 -10.79 -1.79 -25.76
N VAL A 171 -10.40 -2.00 -24.50
CA VAL A 171 -11.32 -2.03 -23.35
C VAL A 171 -10.87 -1.12 -22.21
N GLY A 172 -11.82 -0.47 -21.54
CA GLY A 172 -11.52 0.36 -20.37
C GLY A 172 -12.67 0.41 -19.40
N VAL A 173 -12.36 0.30 -18.11
CA VAL A 173 -13.36 0.36 -17.04
C VAL A 173 -13.41 1.77 -16.48
N ALA A 174 -14.59 2.37 -16.46
CA ALA A 174 -14.81 3.73 -15.96
C ALA A 174 -14.95 3.71 -14.43
N THR A 175 -13.86 3.92 -13.69
CA THR A 175 -13.79 3.69 -12.25
C THR A 175 -13.65 5.00 -11.46
N ASP A 176 -14.45 6.01 -11.79
CA ASP A 176 -14.43 7.24 -10.99
C ASP A 176 -14.80 6.99 -9.52
N HIS A 177 -14.23 7.81 -8.62
CA HIS A 177 -14.39 7.62 -7.18
C HIS A 177 -15.85 7.65 -6.74
N ASN A 178 -16.34 6.51 -6.23
CA ASN A 178 -17.67 6.35 -5.65
C ASN A 178 -18.82 6.77 -6.58
N VAL A 179 -18.61 6.64 -7.90
CA VAL A 179 -19.60 6.94 -8.96
C VAL A 179 -19.64 5.77 -9.94
N HIS A 180 -20.83 5.38 -10.36
CA HIS A 180 -20.97 4.44 -11.49
C HIS A 180 -20.88 5.28 -12.77
N THR A 181 -19.71 5.27 -13.41
CA THR A 181 -19.50 6.06 -14.64
C THR A 181 -19.79 5.20 -15.87
N ASP A 182 -20.50 5.77 -16.83
CA ASP A 182 -20.77 5.15 -18.13
C ASP A 182 -20.20 6.02 -19.25
N TYR A 183 -19.33 5.43 -20.07
CA TYR A 183 -18.70 6.09 -21.21
C TYR A 183 -19.52 6.02 -22.51
N SER A 184 -20.57 5.20 -22.56
CA SER A 184 -21.27 4.83 -23.81
C SER A 184 -21.75 6.04 -24.63
N ASP A 185 -22.37 7.02 -23.97
CA ASP A 185 -22.89 8.23 -24.64
C ASP A 185 -21.76 9.06 -25.27
N ILE A 186 -20.65 9.23 -24.55
CA ILE A 186 -19.50 10.01 -25.02
C ILE A 186 -18.75 9.27 -26.14
N ILE A 187 -18.60 7.96 -26.04
CA ILE A 187 -18.04 7.13 -27.11
C ILE A 187 -18.86 7.30 -28.40
N SER A 188 -20.20 7.29 -28.28
CA SER A 188 -21.09 7.50 -29.43
C SER A 188 -21.02 8.92 -29.97
N GLU A 189 -20.93 9.95 -29.11
CA GLU A 189 -20.82 11.34 -29.52
C GLU A 189 -19.54 11.61 -30.32
N LEU A 190 -18.43 11.01 -29.88
CA LEU A 190 -17.13 11.15 -30.53
C LEU A 190 -16.95 10.23 -31.75
N GLY A 191 -17.81 9.22 -31.91
CA GLY A 191 -17.64 8.20 -32.94
C GLY A 191 -16.45 7.26 -32.68
N ALA A 192 -16.08 7.06 -31.41
CA ALA A 192 -14.91 6.27 -31.00
C ALA A 192 -15.19 4.77 -30.84
N GLY A 193 -16.37 4.28 -31.24
CA GLY A 193 -16.80 2.90 -30.99
C GLY A 193 -15.99 1.83 -31.73
N ASP A 194 -15.31 2.21 -32.82
CA ASP A 194 -14.40 1.32 -33.55
C ASP A 194 -13.04 1.17 -32.83
N GLU A 195 -12.73 2.08 -31.91
CA GLU A 195 -11.43 2.18 -31.22
C GLU A 195 -11.51 1.66 -29.77
N PHE A 196 -12.68 1.74 -29.13
CA PHE A 196 -12.79 1.55 -27.69
C PHE A 196 -14.18 1.10 -27.23
N GLN A 197 -14.20 0.17 -26.28
CA GLN A 197 -15.37 -0.21 -25.50
C GLN A 197 -15.22 0.15 -24.02
N GLY A 198 -16.18 0.92 -23.50
CA GLY A 198 -16.28 1.24 -22.09
C GLY A 198 -17.06 0.19 -21.30
N ILE A 199 -16.59 -0.13 -20.08
CA ILE A 199 -17.32 -0.91 -19.08
C ILE A 199 -17.66 0.00 -17.90
N VAL A 200 -18.92 -0.05 -17.47
CA VAL A 200 -19.39 0.70 -16.31
C VAL A 200 -18.73 0.13 -15.05
N GLY A 201 -18.00 0.96 -14.33
CA GLY A 201 -17.33 0.57 -13.09
C GLY A 201 -17.46 1.63 -12.01
N ASN A 202 -16.74 1.42 -10.92
CA ASN A 202 -16.65 2.33 -9.78
C ASN A 202 -15.36 2.01 -9.02
N GLU A 203 -14.57 3.02 -8.70
CA GLU A 203 -13.59 2.89 -7.62
C GLU A 203 -14.26 3.22 -6.29
N ILE A 204 -14.56 2.18 -5.52
CA ILE A 204 -15.14 2.29 -4.19
C ILE A 204 -14.03 2.69 -3.21
N SER A 205 -13.87 4.01 -3.02
CA SER A 205 -12.91 4.60 -2.09
C SER A 205 -13.51 4.73 -0.69
N VAL A 206 -13.14 3.83 0.22
CA VAL A 206 -13.68 3.74 1.58
C VAL A 206 -12.55 3.76 2.63
N PRO A 207 -12.83 3.97 3.93
CA PRO A 207 -11.80 3.93 4.97
C PRO A 207 -11.02 2.61 5.04
N LEU A 208 -11.61 1.51 4.54
CA LEU A 208 -10.95 0.21 4.44
C LEU A 208 -9.84 0.14 3.39
N GLY A 209 -9.89 0.98 2.36
CA GLY A 209 -9.05 0.92 1.17
C GLY A 209 -9.84 1.24 -0.09
N HIS A 210 -9.20 1.13 -1.25
CA HIS A 210 -9.85 1.33 -2.55
C HIS A 210 -10.03 0.03 -3.33
N PHE A 211 -11.14 -0.08 -4.03
CA PHE A 211 -11.52 -1.29 -4.77
C PHE A 211 -12.24 -0.94 -6.06
N ASN A 212 -11.82 -1.51 -7.19
CA ASN A 212 -12.63 -1.45 -8.40
C ASN A 212 -13.70 -2.54 -8.40
N ALA A 213 -14.89 -2.16 -8.87
CA ALA A 213 -16.02 -3.05 -9.08
C ALA A 213 -16.59 -2.87 -10.49
N PHE A 214 -16.70 -3.96 -11.27
CA PHE A 214 -17.23 -3.92 -12.64
C PHE A 214 -17.70 -5.31 -13.16
N PRO A 215 -18.72 -5.40 -14.03
CA PRO A 215 -19.59 -4.31 -14.44
C PRO A 215 -20.58 -3.93 -13.33
N LEU A 216 -21.11 -2.72 -13.40
CA LEU A 216 -22.17 -2.23 -12.52
C LEU A 216 -23.30 -1.60 -13.36
N GLU A 217 -24.47 -1.45 -12.77
CA GLU A 217 -25.55 -0.66 -13.37
C GLU A 217 -25.32 0.85 -13.20
N PRO A 218 -25.31 1.66 -14.29
CA PRO A 218 -25.03 3.10 -14.22
C PRO A 218 -25.94 3.89 -13.25
N TRP A 219 -27.21 3.51 -13.17
CA TRP A 219 -28.24 4.19 -12.37
C TRP A 219 -28.55 3.50 -11.04
N ALA A 220 -27.83 2.44 -10.69
CA ALA A 220 -27.98 1.80 -9.38
C ALA A 220 -27.40 2.67 -8.26
N ASN A 221 -27.78 2.35 -7.02
CA ASN A 221 -27.18 2.99 -5.86
C ASN A 221 -25.70 2.58 -5.77
N VAL A 222 -24.84 3.57 -5.52
CA VAL A 222 -23.44 3.34 -5.22
C VAL A 222 -23.27 2.64 -3.87
N ILE A 223 -22.18 1.91 -3.72
CA ILE A 223 -21.82 1.23 -2.48
C ILE A 223 -21.56 2.26 -1.35
N ASP A 224 -21.78 1.87 -0.09
CA ASP A 224 -21.58 2.75 1.06
C ASP A 224 -20.11 3.16 1.21
N ARG A 225 -19.87 4.47 1.07
CA ARG A 225 -18.56 5.12 1.21
C ARG A 225 -17.93 5.00 2.60
N ASN A 226 -18.67 4.54 3.61
CA ASN A 226 -18.17 4.36 4.98
C ASN A 226 -17.86 2.90 5.30
N SER A 227 -17.89 2.00 4.31
CA SER A 227 -17.63 0.58 4.54
C SER A 227 -16.25 0.36 5.16
N ALA A 228 -16.22 -0.43 6.23
CA ALA A 228 -15.01 -0.77 6.98
C ALA A 228 -14.82 -2.29 7.16
N ASP A 229 -15.67 -3.11 6.52
CA ASP A 229 -15.69 -4.56 6.64
C ASP A 229 -15.58 -5.20 5.25
N GLY A 230 -14.43 -5.83 4.97
CA GLY A 230 -14.14 -6.46 3.67
C GLY A 230 -15.17 -7.53 3.28
N PRO A 231 -15.49 -8.51 4.15
CA PRO A 231 -16.50 -9.53 3.85
C PRO A 231 -17.87 -8.95 3.46
N ALA A 232 -18.37 -7.94 4.18
CA ALA A 232 -19.64 -7.29 3.86
C ALA A 232 -19.55 -6.48 2.58
N LEU A 233 -18.46 -5.73 2.39
CA LEU A 233 -18.21 -4.94 1.19
C LEU A 233 -18.22 -5.83 -0.06
N PHE A 234 -17.46 -6.93 -0.07
CA PHE A 234 -17.35 -7.79 -1.23
C PHE A 234 -18.67 -8.47 -1.56
N ARG A 235 -19.42 -8.95 -0.55
CA ARG A 235 -20.78 -9.47 -0.77
C ARG A 235 -21.74 -8.42 -1.37
N ALA A 236 -21.65 -7.17 -0.92
CA ALA A 236 -22.46 -6.08 -1.45
C ALA A 236 -22.10 -5.81 -2.93
N ILE A 237 -20.81 -5.79 -3.27
CA ILE A 237 -20.34 -5.66 -4.65
C ILE A 237 -20.86 -6.81 -5.52
N ARG A 238 -20.72 -8.07 -5.07
CA ARG A 238 -21.22 -9.23 -5.84
C ARG A 238 -22.73 -9.19 -6.11
N ALA A 239 -23.49 -8.54 -5.22
CA ALA A 239 -24.93 -8.36 -5.35
C ALA A 239 -25.32 -7.17 -6.23
N ALA A 240 -24.38 -6.29 -6.59
CA ALA A 240 -24.61 -5.06 -7.36
C ALA A 240 -24.41 -5.25 -8.88
N GLY A 241 -24.44 -6.50 -9.36
CA GLY A 241 -24.28 -6.83 -10.78
C GLY A 241 -25.29 -6.15 -11.70
N ASP A 242 -24.93 -6.14 -12.98
CA ASP A 242 -25.75 -5.58 -14.05
C ASP A 242 -27.00 -6.44 -14.36
N ALA A 243 -27.90 -5.90 -15.18
CA ALA A 243 -29.11 -6.57 -15.65
C ALA A 243 -28.80 -7.79 -16.53
N SER A 244 -27.56 -7.89 -17.04
CA SER A 244 -27.05 -9.04 -17.78
C SER A 244 -26.79 -10.25 -16.87
N GLY A 245 -26.80 -10.06 -15.55
CA GLY A 245 -26.54 -11.10 -14.56
C GLY A 245 -25.05 -11.41 -14.39
N ASN A 246 -24.16 -10.52 -14.85
CA ASN A 246 -22.74 -10.67 -14.61
C ASN A 246 -22.45 -10.38 -13.13
N ILE A 247 -21.75 -11.30 -12.48
CA ILE A 247 -21.24 -11.07 -11.12
C ILE A 247 -20.09 -10.06 -11.25
N PRO A 248 -20.09 -8.92 -10.56
CA PRO A 248 -19.01 -7.95 -10.66
C PRO A 248 -17.67 -8.54 -10.22
N VAL A 249 -16.59 -8.17 -10.89
CA VAL A 249 -15.20 -8.32 -10.43
C VAL A 249 -14.99 -7.47 -9.20
N VAL A 250 -14.26 -7.99 -8.21
CA VAL A 250 -13.72 -7.22 -7.08
C VAL A 250 -12.21 -7.16 -7.25
N GLN A 251 -11.68 -5.97 -7.54
CA GLN A 251 -10.26 -5.72 -7.64
C GLN A 251 -9.79 -4.91 -6.43
N VAL A 252 -8.68 -5.30 -5.80
CA VAL A 252 -8.00 -4.48 -4.80
C VAL A 252 -7.02 -3.55 -5.50
N ASN A 253 -7.23 -2.25 -5.35
CA ASN A 253 -6.36 -1.24 -5.96
C ASN A 253 -5.18 -0.91 -5.05
N HIS A 254 -4.04 -0.60 -5.65
CA HIS A 254 -2.81 -0.12 -5.02
C HIS A 254 -2.65 -0.57 -3.55
N PRO A 255 -2.51 -1.89 -3.31
CA PRO A 255 -2.90 -2.55 -2.05
C PRO A 255 -1.99 -2.24 -0.86
N ARG A 256 -0.91 -1.48 -1.07
CA ARG A 256 0.05 -1.02 -0.06
C ARG A 256 0.37 0.49 -0.16
N TRP A 257 -0.47 1.28 -0.82
CA TRP A 257 -0.31 2.74 -0.86
C TRP A 257 -0.77 3.40 0.46
N ASP A 258 0.19 3.84 1.28
CA ASP A 258 -0.07 4.38 2.62
C ASP A 258 -1.18 5.44 2.64
N GLY A 259 -2.16 5.25 3.54
CA GLY A 259 -3.34 6.11 3.68
C GLY A 259 -4.61 5.62 2.97
N ILE A 260 -4.49 4.79 1.93
CA ILE A 260 -5.62 4.33 1.09
C ILE A 260 -5.58 2.82 0.80
N ASP A 261 -4.79 2.06 1.56
CA ASP A 261 -4.46 0.67 1.24
C ASP A 261 -5.19 -0.39 2.07
N TYR A 262 -5.76 -1.39 1.39
CA TYR A 262 -6.48 -2.47 2.03
C TYR A 262 -5.58 -3.38 2.88
N PHE A 263 -4.39 -3.76 2.39
CA PHE A 263 -3.61 -4.81 3.03
C PHE A 263 -3.10 -4.39 4.41
N ARG A 264 -2.71 -3.12 4.64
CA ARG A 264 -2.37 -2.65 5.99
C ARG A 264 -3.60 -2.48 6.86
N VAL A 265 -4.67 -1.85 6.35
CA VAL A 265 -5.87 -1.53 7.14
C VAL A 265 -6.61 -2.80 7.60
N ALA A 266 -6.61 -3.84 6.76
CA ALA A 266 -7.16 -5.15 7.10
C ALA A 266 -6.10 -6.15 7.59
N GLY A 267 -4.90 -5.68 7.95
CA GLY A 267 -3.92 -6.46 8.73
C GLY A 267 -3.29 -7.66 8.03
N LEU A 268 -3.16 -7.64 6.70
CA LEU A 268 -2.37 -8.63 5.96
C LEU A 268 -0.89 -8.47 6.32
N ASP A 269 -0.35 -9.48 7.00
CA ASP A 269 1.08 -9.54 7.32
C ASP A 269 1.89 -9.77 6.03
N PRO A 270 2.75 -8.83 5.62
CA PRO A 270 3.52 -8.94 4.39
C PRO A 270 4.52 -10.11 4.39
N ILE A 271 4.81 -10.67 5.56
CA ILE A 271 5.74 -11.81 5.68
C ILE A 271 5.01 -13.13 5.49
N THR A 272 3.77 -13.25 5.99
CA THR A 272 3.07 -14.54 6.03
C THR A 272 1.91 -14.64 5.05
N GLY A 273 1.45 -13.55 4.45
CA GLY A 273 0.25 -13.56 3.59
C GLY A 273 -1.04 -13.90 4.33
N GLY A 274 -1.04 -13.88 5.67
CA GLY A 274 -2.19 -14.11 6.51
C GLY A 274 -2.66 -12.84 7.22
N SER A 275 -3.94 -12.80 7.58
CA SER A 275 -4.52 -11.80 8.48
C SER A 275 -5.46 -12.48 9.47
N VAL A 276 -5.49 -11.95 10.69
CA VAL A 276 -6.45 -12.33 11.75
C VAL A 276 -7.51 -11.24 11.98
N ALA A 277 -7.45 -10.14 11.22
CA ALA A 277 -8.36 -9.03 11.36
C ALA A 277 -9.76 -9.41 10.87
N ARG A 278 -10.80 -8.98 11.58
CA ARG A 278 -12.19 -9.34 11.24
C ARG A 278 -12.67 -8.73 9.92
N ASN A 279 -12.11 -7.58 9.56
CA ASN A 279 -12.39 -6.85 8.32
C ASN A 279 -11.59 -7.38 7.10
N TRP A 280 -10.74 -8.39 7.29
CA TRP A 280 -10.04 -9.07 6.20
C TRP A 280 -10.93 -10.07 5.48
N SER A 281 -10.78 -10.12 4.16
CA SER A 281 -11.32 -11.14 3.28
C SER A 281 -10.37 -11.32 2.10
N VAL A 282 -10.14 -12.57 1.70
CA VAL A 282 -9.41 -12.90 0.47
C VAL A 282 -10.37 -13.06 -0.74
N ASP A 283 -11.66 -12.81 -0.55
CA ASP A 283 -12.72 -13.00 -1.57
C ASP A 283 -12.77 -11.87 -2.63
N PHE A 284 -11.59 -11.47 -3.12
CA PHE A 284 -11.40 -10.57 -4.26
C PHE A 284 -10.79 -11.35 -5.44
N ASP A 285 -11.07 -10.91 -6.67
CA ASP A 285 -10.65 -11.64 -7.88
C ASP A 285 -9.27 -11.20 -8.38
N SER A 286 -8.93 -9.93 -8.19
CA SER A 286 -7.67 -9.37 -8.69
C SER A 286 -7.05 -8.36 -7.74
N VAL A 287 -5.74 -8.15 -7.91
CA VAL A 287 -4.96 -7.17 -7.16
C VAL A 287 -3.96 -6.47 -8.08
N GLU A 288 -3.84 -5.15 -7.91
CA GLU A 288 -2.84 -4.37 -8.63
C GLU A 288 -1.42 -4.67 -8.12
N ILE A 289 -0.62 -5.30 -8.97
CA ILE A 289 0.83 -5.51 -8.77
C ILE A 289 1.66 -4.39 -9.42
N PHE A 290 1.04 -3.63 -10.33
CA PHE A 290 1.53 -2.38 -10.88
C PHE A 290 0.41 -1.33 -10.81
N ASN A 291 0.75 -0.09 -10.45
CA ASN A 291 -0.17 1.03 -10.48
C ASN A 291 0.59 2.30 -10.91
N GLU A 292 -0.03 3.14 -11.75
CA GLU A 292 0.56 4.29 -12.44
C GLU A 292 1.74 3.96 -13.37
N ASN A 293 2.14 4.94 -14.21
CA ASN A 293 3.37 4.92 -15.01
C ASN A 293 4.60 4.49 -14.20
N ALA A 294 4.65 4.83 -12.91
CA ALA A 294 5.77 4.53 -12.05
C ALA A 294 5.86 3.04 -11.64
N GLY A 295 4.79 2.26 -11.81
CA GLY A 295 4.72 0.86 -11.36
C GLY A 295 4.84 0.74 -9.85
N TRP A 296 4.01 1.48 -9.10
CA TRP A 296 3.93 1.37 -7.64
C TRP A 296 3.56 -0.06 -7.22
N GLY A 297 4.06 -0.47 -6.05
CA GLY A 297 3.92 -1.83 -5.54
C GLY A 297 4.92 -2.87 -6.09
N TYR A 298 5.46 -2.67 -7.30
CA TYR A 298 6.35 -3.66 -7.94
C TYR A 298 7.65 -3.93 -7.18
N ARG A 299 8.31 -2.86 -6.69
CA ARG A 299 9.59 -2.96 -5.96
C ARG A 299 9.34 -3.12 -4.47
N ASP A 300 10.20 -3.89 -3.82
CA ASP A 300 10.22 -4.01 -2.36
C ASP A 300 10.59 -2.67 -1.72
N ALA A 301 9.61 -1.98 -1.14
CA ALA A 301 9.80 -0.68 -0.50
C ALA A 301 10.76 -0.71 0.69
N ASP A 302 11.03 -1.89 1.26
CA ASP A 302 11.89 -2.06 2.43
C ASP A 302 13.36 -2.33 2.06
N ASN A 303 13.66 -2.60 0.78
CA ASN A 303 14.98 -3.04 0.34
C ASN A 303 15.36 -2.56 -1.07
N THR A 304 14.88 -1.38 -1.48
CA THR A 304 15.16 -0.79 -2.79
C THR A 304 15.83 0.57 -2.65
N GLU A 305 16.78 0.87 -3.55
CA GLU A 305 17.36 2.22 -3.69
C GLU A 305 16.47 3.15 -4.54
N HIS A 306 15.55 2.58 -5.32
CA HIS A 306 14.63 3.35 -6.15
C HIS A 306 13.50 3.98 -5.33
N MET A 307 13.07 5.18 -5.71
CA MET A 307 11.88 5.83 -5.13
C MET A 307 10.64 4.95 -5.29
N VAL A 308 9.88 4.75 -4.22
CA VAL A 308 8.63 3.95 -4.16
C VAL A 308 7.40 4.76 -3.74
N GLY A 309 7.52 6.10 -3.68
CA GLY A 309 6.44 6.97 -3.23
C GLY A 309 6.00 6.63 -1.82
N SER A 310 4.69 6.50 -1.60
CA SER A 310 4.09 6.11 -0.33
C SER A 310 3.81 4.60 -0.24
N SER A 311 4.28 3.79 -1.21
CA SER A 311 4.12 2.33 -1.16
C SER A 311 4.86 1.76 0.05
N ARG A 312 4.24 0.78 0.72
CA ARG A 312 4.85 0.01 1.81
C ARG A 312 5.10 -1.44 1.38
N HIS A 313 6.13 -2.07 1.94
CA HIS A 313 6.45 -3.47 1.69
C HIS A 313 6.55 -3.82 0.19
N TRP A 314 6.26 -5.07 -0.18
CA TRP A 314 6.44 -5.59 -1.53
C TRP A 314 5.19 -6.29 -2.04
N VAL A 315 4.41 -5.62 -2.90
CA VAL A 315 3.12 -6.12 -3.38
C VAL A 315 3.27 -7.40 -4.20
N LEU A 316 4.35 -7.53 -4.98
CA LEU A 316 4.61 -8.76 -5.72
C LEU A 316 4.80 -9.96 -4.77
N GLN A 317 5.45 -9.76 -3.62
CA GLN A 317 5.59 -10.82 -2.61
C GLN A 317 4.27 -11.07 -1.87
N ASP A 318 3.45 -10.05 -1.62
CA ASP A 318 2.09 -10.26 -1.11
C ASP A 318 1.29 -11.17 -2.05
N TRP A 319 1.33 -10.91 -3.36
CA TRP A 319 0.67 -11.75 -4.37
C TRP A 319 1.23 -13.17 -4.40
N HIS A 320 2.56 -13.36 -4.38
CA HIS A 320 3.16 -14.70 -4.27
C HIS A 320 2.72 -15.43 -3.00
N ASN A 321 2.67 -14.75 -1.85
CA ASN A 321 2.21 -15.33 -0.59
C ASN A 321 0.74 -15.78 -0.69
N LEU A 322 -0.13 -14.95 -1.26
CA LEU A 322 -1.53 -15.30 -1.50
C LEU A 322 -1.65 -16.57 -2.37
N LEU A 323 -0.91 -16.65 -3.50
CA LEU A 323 -0.87 -17.85 -4.35
C LEU A 323 -0.33 -19.08 -3.61
N ASN A 324 0.73 -18.91 -2.83
CA ASN A 324 1.37 -19.96 -2.04
C ASN A 324 0.47 -20.50 -0.91
N HIS A 325 -0.49 -19.69 -0.45
CA HIS A 325 -1.58 -20.08 0.45
C HIS A 325 -2.82 -20.62 -0.26
N GLY A 326 -2.83 -20.65 -1.60
CA GLY A 326 -3.90 -21.23 -2.41
C GLY A 326 -4.97 -20.25 -2.87
N ALA A 327 -4.81 -18.95 -2.61
CA ALA A 327 -5.69 -17.95 -3.20
C ALA A 327 -5.57 -17.97 -4.73
N ARG A 328 -6.68 -17.76 -5.42
CA ARG A 328 -6.77 -17.67 -6.89
C ARG A 328 -6.99 -16.21 -7.29
N VAL A 329 -6.01 -15.37 -6.95
CA VAL A 329 -6.06 -13.92 -7.20
C VAL A 329 -5.24 -13.59 -8.43
N THR A 330 -5.85 -12.87 -9.36
CA THR A 330 -5.22 -12.41 -10.59
C THR A 330 -4.38 -11.17 -10.34
N GLY A 331 -3.09 -11.22 -10.67
CA GLY A 331 -2.23 -10.04 -10.70
C GLY A 331 -2.56 -9.19 -11.93
N VAL A 332 -2.89 -7.93 -11.72
CA VAL A 332 -3.18 -6.95 -12.79
C VAL A 332 -2.31 -5.71 -12.62
N GLY A 333 -2.25 -4.89 -13.66
CA GLY A 333 -1.62 -3.58 -13.60
C GLY A 333 -2.45 -2.58 -14.35
N ASN A 334 -2.78 -1.47 -13.70
CA ASN A 334 -3.62 -0.44 -14.29
C ASN A 334 -2.99 0.95 -14.17
N SER A 335 -3.41 1.87 -15.02
CA SER A 335 -2.79 3.20 -15.07
C SER A 335 -3.17 4.10 -13.91
N ASP A 336 -4.34 3.87 -13.29
CA ASP A 336 -4.92 4.81 -12.30
C ASP A 336 -4.91 6.25 -12.85
N SER A 337 -5.17 6.34 -14.15
CA SER A 337 -4.87 7.55 -14.88
C SER A 337 -5.89 8.62 -14.51
N HIS A 338 -5.37 9.74 -14.03
CA HIS A 338 -6.12 10.96 -13.74
C HIS A 338 -5.87 12.08 -14.75
N THR A 339 -4.86 11.92 -15.61
CA THR A 339 -4.37 12.99 -16.48
C THR A 339 -4.18 12.51 -17.91
N VAL A 340 -4.12 13.45 -18.85
CA VAL A 340 -3.85 13.13 -20.26
C VAL A 340 -2.36 12.84 -20.53
N SER A 341 -1.43 13.45 -19.80
CA SER A 341 0.01 13.41 -20.15
C SER A 341 0.97 12.95 -19.05
N SER A 342 0.54 12.86 -17.79
CA SER A 342 1.45 12.52 -16.66
C SER A 342 1.26 11.10 -16.14
N ASN A 343 0.01 10.63 -16.10
CA ASN A 343 -0.40 9.26 -15.77
C ASN A 343 -1.16 8.78 -17.00
N LEU A 344 -0.52 8.05 -17.90
CA LEU A 344 -1.08 7.77 -19.22
C LEU A 344 -2.07 6.60 -19.13
N ALA A 345 -3.22 6.70 -19.78
CA ALA A 345 -4.13 5.55 -19.90
C ALA A 345 -3.38 4.36 -20.52
N GLY A 346 -3.56 3.16 -19.98
CA GLY A 346 -2.93 1.93 -20.50
C GLY A 346 -1.44 1.78 -20.22
N TRP A 347 -0.91 2.52 -19.24
CA TRP A 347 0.46 2.38 -18.75
C TRP A 347 0.49 2.25 -17.23
N PRO A 348 0.58 1.03 -16.68
CA PRO A 348 0.55 -0.27 -17.38
C PRO A 348 -0.83 -0.63 -17.96
N ARG A 349 -0.86 -1.67 -18.79
CA ARG A 349 -2.09 -2.29 -19.33
C ARG A 349 -2.13 -3.79 -19.09
N ASN A 350 -3.28 -4.39 -19.38
CA ASN A 350 -3.55 -5.82 -19.28
C ASN A 350 -3.93 -6.39 -20.64
N TYR A 351 -3.39 -7.56 -21.00
CA TYR A 351 -3.84 -8.36 -22.14
C TYR A 351 -4.62 -9.56 -21.66
N PHE A 352 -5.75 -9.84 -22.31
CA PHE A 352 -6.59 -11.01 -22.05
C PHE A 352 -6.99 -11.69 -23.37
N PRO A 353 -7.21 -13.02 -23.40
CA PRO A 353 -7.69 -13.71 -24.58
C PRO A 353 -9.07 -13.16 -24.97
N SER A 354 -9.24 -12.85 -26.25
CA SER A 354 -10.46 -12.27 -26.78
C SER A 354 -11.02 -13.09 -27.95
N SER A 355 -12.34 -13.24 -27.98
CA SER A 355 -13.08 -13.87 -29.05
C SER A 355 -13.20 -13.02 -30.32
N SER A 356 -12.93 -11.71 -30.23
CA SER A 356 -12.89 -10.77 -31.34
C SER A 356 -11.77 -9.74 -31.19
N ASP A 357 -11.21 -9.29 -32.31
CA ASP A 357 -10.26 -8.18 -32.37
C ASP A 357 -10.97 -6.82 -32.53
N LEU A 358 -12.31 -6.81 -32.58
CA LEU A 358 -13.12 -5.59 -32.68
C LEU A 358 -13.65 -5.18 -31.30
N PRO A 359 -13.32 -3.99 -30.76
CA PRO A 359 -13.73 -3.54 -29.43
C PRO A 359 -15.23 -3.70 -29.15
N ALA A 360 -16.07 -3.31 -30.12
CA ALA A 360 -17.52 -3.35 -29.98
C ALA A 360 -18.11 -4.78 -29.89
N GLU A 361 -17.37 -5.81 -30.27
CA GLU A 361 -17.80 -7.21 -30.22
C GLU A 361 -17.33 -7.94 -28.95
N ILE A 362 -16.37 -7.36 -28.22
CA ILE A 362 -15.90 -7.92 -26.95
C ILE A 362 -17.04 -7.84 -25.93
N SER A 363 -17.34 -8.96 -25.27
CA SER A 363 -18.41 -8.97 -24.28
C SER A 363 -17.86 -8.62 -22.90
N VAL A 364 -18.59 -7.78 -22.15
CA VAL A 364 -18.29 -7.49 -20.73
C VAL A 364 -18.10 -8.76 -19.91
N LYS A 365 -18.90 -9.80 -20.20
CA LYS A 365 -18.82 -11.09 -19.54
C LYS A 365 -17.44 -11.74 -19.74
N GLU A 366 -16.93 -11.75 -20.97
CA GLU A 366 -15.63 -12.33 -21.30
C GLU A 366 -14.49 -11.61 -20.57
N VAL A 367 -14.54 -10.29 -20.49
CA VAL A 367 -13.57 -9.49 -19.71
C VAL A 367 -13.60 -9.89 -18.23
N CYS A 368 -14.79 -10.03 -17.63
CA CYS A 368 -14.89 -10.44 -16.23
C CYS A 368 -14.49 -11.90 -15.99
N ASP A 369 -14.83 -12.81 -16.90
CA ASP A 369 -14.49 -14.22 -16.79
C ASP A 369 -12.96 -14.41 -16.87
N THR A 370 -12.28 -13.73 -17.78
CA THR A 370 -10.81 -13.82 -17.95
C THR A 370 -10.06 -13.26 -16.73
N VAL A 371 -10.53 -12.15 -16.14
CA VAL A 371 -9.98 -11.64 -14.87
C VAL A 371 -10.16 -12.67 -13.76
N LYS A 372 -11.34 -13.26 -13.60
CA LYS A 372 -11.61 -14.26 -12.54
C LYS A 372 -10.91 -15.60 -12.76
N ALA A 373 -10.62 -15.93 -14.02
CA ALA A 373 -9.91 -17.15 -14.39
C ALA A 373 -8.38 -17.00 -14.31
N GLY A 374 -7.85 -15.80 -14.07
CA GLY A 374 -6.41 -15.56 -14.04
C GLY A 374 -5.75 -15.59 -15.41
N GLN A 375 -6.49 -15.19 -16.46
CA GLN A 375 -6.03 -15.23 -17.85
C GLN A 375 -5.46 -13.88 -18.33
N ILE A 376 -4.72 -13.19 -17.45
CA ILE A 376 -4.23 -11.83 -17.70
C ILE A 376 -2.70 -11.80 -17.80
N VAL A 377 -2.18 -11.01 -18.74
CA VAL A 377 -0.78 -10.57 -18.77
C VAL A 377 -0.76 -9.06 -18.53
N THR A 378 -0.05 -8.58 -17.50
CA THR A 378 0.10 -7.14 -17.26
C THR A 378 1.45 -6.65 -17.76
N THR A 379 1.51 -5.47 -18.37
CA THR A 379 2.72 -5.02 -19.08
C THR A 379 2.85 -3.49 -19.24
N PHE A 380 4.12 -3.06 -19.32
CA PHE A 380 4.62 -1.76 -19.78
C PHE A 380 5.29 -1.89 -21.15
N GLY A 381 4.83 -2.79 -22.01
CA GLY A 381 5.35 -2.88 -23.38
C GLY A 381 5.42 -4.28 -23.94
N PRO A 382 6.25 -5.18 -23.37
CA PRO A 382 6.43 -6.51 -23.91
C PRO A 382 5.10 -7.28 -23.92
N PHE A 383 4.76 -7.89 -25.06
CA PHE A 383 3.63 -8.80 -25.19
C PHE A 383 4.14 -10.24 -25.06
N VAL A 384 3.58 -10.99 -24.11
CA VAL A 384 4.07 -12.31 -23.73
C VAL A 384 2.94 -13.31 -23.83
N THR A 385 3.16 -14.39 -24.56
CA THR A 385 2.29 -15.57 -24.53
C THR A 385 3.13 -16.77 -24.13
N PHE A 386 2.56 -17.63 -23.27
CA PHE A 386 3.24 -18.86 -22.88
C PHE A 386 2.25 -19.97 -22.59
N SER A 387 2.75 -21.20 -22.57
CA SER A 387 2.00 -22.36 -22.12
C SER A 387 2.90 -23.34 -21.38
N VAL A 388 2.30 -24.09 -20.45
CA VAL A 388 2.96 -25.17 -19.72
C VAL A 388 2.27 -26.48 -20.07
N ASN A 389 2.98 -27.38 -20.77
CA ASN A 389 2.40 -28.60 -21.35
C ASN A 389 1.12 -28.31 -22.17
N ASP A 390 1.15 -27.21 -22.93
CA ASP A 390 0.06 -26.68 -23.76
C ASP A 390 -1.17 -26.13 -22.97
N ALA A 391 -1.10 -26.08 -21.64
CA ALA A 391 -2.06 -25.36 -20.79
C ALA A 391 -1.69 -23.87 -20.68
N SER A 392 -2.72 -23.03 -20.60
CA SER A 392 -2.68 -21.57 -20.49
C SER A 392 -2.85 -21.09 -19.04
N MET A 393 -2.70 -19.78 -18.82
CA MET A 393 -2.84 -19.16 -17.49
C MET A 393 -4.19 -19.51 -16.86
N GLY A 394 -4.19 -19.73 -15.54
CA GLY A 394 -5.37 -20.15 -14.78
C GLY A 394 -5.64 -21.66 -14.79
N GLU A 395 -5.12 -22.40 -15.78
CA GLU A 395 -5.34 -23.84 -15.90
C GLU A 395 -4.42 -24.67 -14.98
N ILE A 396 -4.79 -25.93 -14.77
CA ILE A 396 -4.00 -26.92 -14.03
C ILE A 396 -3.41 -27.91 -15.03
N VAL A 397 -2.14 -28.27 -14.85
CA VAL A 397 -1.48 -29.29 -15.66
C VAL A 397 -0.72 -30.31 -14.83
N THR A 398 -0.83 -31.58 -15.22
CA THR A 398 -0.10 -32.66 -14.57
C THR A 398 1.34 -32.72 -15.09
N ALA A 399 2.32 -32.69 -14.18
CA ALA A 399 3.73 -32.86 -14.52
C ALA A 399 4.03 -34.31 -14.91
N ARG A 400 5.03 -34.51 -15.79
CA ARG A 400 5.49 -35.86 -16.15
C ARG A 400 6.96 -35.98 -15.83
N LYS A 401 7.34 -36.97 -15.03
CA LYS A 401 8.74 -37.19 -14.59
C LYS A 401 9.35 -35.97 -13.88
N ALA A 402 8.57 -35.32 -13.00
CA ALA A 402 8.99 -34.13 -12.24
C ALA A 402 9.46 -32.95 -13.11
N ALA A 403 8.89 -32.82 -14.30
CA ALA A 403 9.15 -31.69 -15.19
C ALA A 403 7.92 -31.36 -16.04
N VAL A 404 7.86 -30.11 -16.49
CA VAL A 404 6.86 -29.60 -17.43
C VAL A 404 7.53 -28.87 -18.59
N ARG A 405 6.87 -28.83 -19.73
CA ARG A 405 7.36 -28.17 -20.93
C ARG A 405 6.82 -26.76 -21.02
N LEU A 406 7.69 -25.78 -20.86
CA LEU A 406 7.38 -24.36 -21.04
C LEU A 406 7.62 -23.97 -22.50
N LYS A 407 6.62 -23.36 -23.14
CA LYS A 407 6.78 -22.66 -24.42
C LYS A 407 6.52 -21.18 -24.19
N THR A 408 7.40 -20.34 -24.71
CA THR A 408 7.31 -18.89 -24.54
C THR A 408 7.49 -18.18 -25.89
N LYS A 409 6.63 -17.21 -26.16
CA LYS A 409 6.77 -16.23 -27.23
C LYS A 409 6.76 -14.83 -26.62
N VAL A 410 7.78 -14.04 -26.94
CA VAL A 410 7.84 -12.62 -26.55
C VAL A 410 7.88 -11.77 -27.81
N GLN A 411 7.05 -10.75 -27.84
CA GLN A 411 7.04 -9.70 -28.86
C GLN A 411 7.17 -8.33 -28.19
N ALA A 412 7.75 -7.38 -28.90
CA ALA A 412 7.75 -5.98 -28.50
C ALA A 412 7.93 -5.10 -29.75
N ALA A 413 7.37 -3.88 -29.73
CA ALA A 413 7.67 -2.89 -30.75
C ALA A 413 9.18 -2.57 -30.77
N ASP A 414 9.67 -2.10 -31.92
CA ASP A 414 11.11 -1.87 -32.14
C ASP A 414 11.76 -0.90 -31.14
N TRP A 415 10.99 0.03 -30.59
CA TRP A 415 11.44 1.00 -29.59
C TRP A 415 11.40 0.48 -28.14
N ILE A 416 10.81 -0.69 -27.90
CA ILE A 416 10.68 -1.30 -26.57
C ILE A 416 11.75 -2.36 -26.41
N ASP A 417 12.57 -2.18 -25.38
CA ASP A 417 13.66 -3.09 -25.04
C ASP A 417 13.20 -4.34 -24.29
N VAL A 418 13.91 -5.46 -24.50
CA VAL A 418 13.67 -6.75 -23.82
C VAL A 418 14.99 -7.50 -23.72
N ASP A 419 15.49 -7.66 -22.49
CA ASP A 419 16.76 -8.32 -22.22
C ASP A 419 16.61 -9.77 -21.77
N ARG A 420 15.52 -10.09 -21.07
CA ARG A 420 15.41 -11.37 -20.34
C ARG A 420 13.98 -11.81 -20.04
N VAL A 421 13.81 -13.12 -19.98
CA VAL A 421 12.63 -13.78 -19.40
C VAL A 421 13.06 -14.54 -18.14
N LEU A 422 12.38 -14.28 -17.04
CA LEU A 422 12.57 -14.92 -15.74
C LEU A 422 11.43 -15.90 -15.52
N VAL A 423 11.76 -17.19 -15.40
CA VAL A 423 10.79 -18.24 -15.08
C VAL A 423 10.66 -18.33 -13.57
N ILE A 424 9.46 -18.11 -13.07
CA ILE A 424 9.13 -18.09 -11.64
C ILE A 424 8.37 -19.37 -11.29
N VAL A 425 8.82 -20.09 -10.28
CA VAL A 425 8.13 -21.24 -9.68
C VAL A 425 7.94 -20.96 -8.20
N ASP A 426 6.69 -20.95 -7.73
CA ASP A 426 6.32 -20.70 -6.32
C ASP A 426 6.86 -19.38 -5.73
N GLY A 427 7.19 -18.41 -6.58
CA GLY A 427 7.76 -17.11 -6.22
C GLY A 427 9.29 -17.02 -6.38
N ASP A 428 9.98 -18.13 -6.65
CA ASP A 428 11.42 -18.17 -6.89
C ASP A 428 11.75 -18.15 -8.39
N ILE A 429 12.74 -17.35 -8.79
CA ILE A 429 13.29 -17.40 -10.15
C ILE A 429 14.12 -18.67 -10.28
N VAL A 430 13.67 -19.62 -11.10
CA VAL A 430 14.35 -20.91 -11.31
C VAL A 430 15.18 -20.95 -12.58
N GLU A 431 14.90 -20.06 -13.52
CA GLU A 431 15.60 -19.97 -14.80
C GLU A 431 15.58 -18.52 -15.31
N THR A 432 16.70 -18.05 -15.85
CA THR A 432 16.81 -16.76 -16.55
C THR A 432 17.19 -17.01 -18.00
N ILE A 433 16.28 -16.69 -18.90
CA ILE A 433 16.44 -16.83 -20.35
C ILE A 433 16.93 -15.50 -20.90
N PRO A 434 18.16 -15.40 -21.43
CA PRO A 434 18.58 -14.20 -22.13
C PRO A 434 17.80 -14.05 -23.43
N VAL A 435 17.35 -12.85 -23.72
CA VAL A 435 16.74 -12.48 -25.00
C VAL A 435 17.84 -11.87 -25.89
N PRO A 436 17.90 -12.22 -27.18
CA PRO A 436 18.87 -11.61 -28.08
C PRO A 436 18.71 -10.08 -28.14
N ASP A 437 19.82 -9.36 -28.09
CA ASP A 437 19.85 -7.90 -28.34
C ASP A 437 19.58 -7.63 -29.83
N THR A 438 18.31 -7.52 -30.17
CA THR A 438 17.79 -7.21 -31.51
C THR A 438 16.57 -6.31 -31.39
N ARG A 439 16.29 -5.53 -32.43
CA ARG A 439 15.05 -4.75 -32.58
C ARG A 439 13.96 -5.45 -33.44
N ASP A 440 14.14 -6.75 -33.73
CA ASP A 440 13.12 -7.59 -34.36
C ASP A 440 11.87 -7.75 -33.48
N ILE A 441 10.68 -7.65 -34.08
CA ILE A 441 9.41 -7.65 -33.33
C ILE A 441 9.24 -8.92 -32.47
N VAL A 442 9.52 -10.10 -33.04
CA VAL A 442 9.53 -11.35 -32.27
C VAL A 442 10.87 -11.45 -31.56
N ARG A 443 10.88 -11.07 -30.28
CA ARG A 443 12.06 -11.03 -29.41
C ARG A 443 12.56 -12.43 -29.05
N LEU A 444 11.64 -13.35 -28.78
CA LEU A 444 11.97 -14.70 -28.35
C LEU A 444 10.91 -15.72 -28.80
N LEU A 445 11.38 -16.86 -29.29
CA LEU A 445 10.62 -18.12 -29.38
C LEU A 445 11.45 -19.19 -28.67
N ASP A 446 10.95 -19.70 -27.55
CA ASP A 446 11.69 -20.64 -26.70
C ASP A 446 10.80 -21.80 -26.25
N GLU A 447 11.41 -22.98 -26.15
CA GLU A 447 10.78 -24.19 -25.60
C GLU A 447 11.79 -24.91 -24.71
N ARG A 448 11.45 -25.13 -23.44
CA ARG A 448 12.33 -25.80 -22.47
C ARG A 448 11.59 -26.63 -21.44
N MET A 449 12.32 -27.55 -20.81
CA MET A 449 11.81 -28.31 -19.68
C MET A 449 12.11 -27.58 -18.37
N ILE A 450 11.09 -27.33 -17.56
CA ILE A 450 11.20 -26.73 -16.23
C ILE A 450 11.01 -27.84 -15.19
N PRO A 451 11.96 -28.05 -14.28
CA PRO A 451 11.82 -29.03 -13.21
C PRO A 451 10.77 -28.56 -12.20
N VAL A 452 9.86 -29.47 -11.84
CA VAL A 452 8.80 -29.24 -10.84
C VAL A 452 8.72 -30.49 -9.94
N ARG A 453 9.15 -30.33 -8.69
CA ARG A 453 9.27 -31.45 -7.74
C ARG A 453 7.97 -31.74 -7.00
N THR A 454 7.18 -30.70 -6.77
CA THR A 454 5.93 -30.71 -6.01
C THR A 454 4.90 -29.87 -6.73
N ASP A 455 3.64 -30.01 -6.34
CA ASP A 455 2.58 -29.11 -6.75
C ASP A 455 2.98 -27.67 -6.46
N GLY A 456 2.50 -26.77 -7.30
CA GLY A 456 2.92 -25.39 -7.29
C GLY A 456 2.39 -24.63 -8.49
N TRP A 457 3.01 -23.51 -8.82
CA TRP A 457 2.60 -22.68 -9.94
C TRP A 457 3.79 -22.11 -10.69
N ILE A 458 3.59 -21.80 -11.98
CA ILE A 458 4.60 -21.22 -12.87
C ILE A 458 4.07 -19.92 -13.45
N SER A 459 4.88 -18.86 -13.35
CA SER A 459 4.65 -17.56 -13.99
C SER A 459 5.94 -17.11 -14.69
N LEU A 460 5.82 -16.19 -15.63
CA LEU A 460 6.92 -15.51 -16.30
C LEU A 460 6.94 -14.02 -15.97
N ARG A 461 8.15 -13.49 -15.82
CA ARG A 461 8.44 -12.05 -15.83
C ARG A 461 9.40 -11.72 -16.98
N VAL A 462 9.10 -10.70 -17.75
CA VAL A 462 9.92 -10.26 -18.88
C VAL A 462 10.37 -8.83 -18.62
N GLU A 463 11.66 -8.54 -18.79
CA GLU A 463 12.25 -7.24 -18.43
C GLU A 463 13.13 -6.70 -19.56
N GLY A 464 13.10 -5.37 -19.74
CA GLY A 464 14.08 -4.58 -20.49
C GLY A 464 14.68 -3.48 -19.60
N ASP A 465 15.84 -2.97 -19.98
CA ASP A 465 16.63 -2.03 -19.18
C ASP A 465 16.65 -0.60 -19.77
N ASP A 466 16.21 -0.41 -21.02
CA ASP A 466 16.06 0.93 -21.62
C ASP A 466 14.78 1.65 -21.16
N SER A 467 14.85 2.99 -21.08
CA SER A 467 13.68 3.82 -20.72
C SER A 467 12.67 3.92 -21.86
N LEU A 468 11.39 3.99 -21.51
CA LEU A 468 10.27 4.28 -22.42
C LEU A 468 10.10 5.79 -22.74
N ASP A 469 10.95 6.66 -22.19
CA ASP A 469 10.99 8.09 -22.54
C ASP A 469 11.41 8.27 -24.02
N PRO A 470 10.84 9.24 -24.77
CA PRO A 470 9.96 10.31 -24.31
C PRO A 470 8.46 9.99 -24.34
N ILE A 471 8.08 8.77 -24.71
CA ILE A 471 6.68 8.38 -24.95
C ILE A 471 5.95 8.17 -23.62
N VAL A 472 6.57 7.44 -22.69
CA VAL A 472 6.05 7.24 -21.34
C VAL A 472 7.00 7.95 -20.36
N PRO A 473 6.72 9.20 -20.01
CA PRO A 473 7.66 10.00 -19.24
C PRO A 473 7.77 9.51 -17.80
N GLY A 474 9.02 9.32 -17.35
CA GLY A 474 9.34 8.96 -15.98
C GLY A 474 9.52 10.18 -15.07
N SER A 475 8.43 10.81 -14.61
CA SER A 475 8.52 12.06 -13.80
C SER A 475 9.32 11.91 -12.50
N LYS A 476 9.32 10.71 -11.90
CA LYS A 476 10.02 10.39 -10.64
C LYS A 476 11.23 9.48 -10.85
N ARG A 477 11.14 8.57 -11.80
CA ARG A 477 12.18 7.61 -12.21
C ARG A 477 11.87 7.12 -13.63
N PRO A 478 12.88 6.65 -14.40
CA PRO A 478 12.64 6.02 -15.70
C PRO A 478 11.61 4.90 -15.60
N VAL A 479 10.71 4.84 -16.58
CA VAL A 479 9.78 3.72 -16.75
C VAL A 479 10.43 2.70 -17.68
N LEU A 480 10.51 1.45 -17.23
CA LEU A 480 11.20 0.39 -17.94
C LEU A 480 10.19 -0.64 -18.49
N PRO A 481 10.46 -1.25 -19.66
CA PRO A 481 9.70 -2.37 -20.17
C PRO A 481 9.65 -3.52 -19.16
N ILE A 482 8.44 -3.92 -18.79
CA ILE A 482 8.23 -5.10 -17.96
C ILE A 482 6.89 -5.73 -18.27
N ALA A 483 6.82 -7.06 -18.26
CA ALA A 483 5.59 -7.82 -18.30
C ALA A 483 5.59 -8.92 -17.24
N ILE A 484 4.43 -9.17 -16.62
CA ILE A 484 4.20 -10.27 -15.68
C ILE A 484 2.96 -11.05 -16.14
N THR A 485 3.10 -12.37 -16.19
CA THR A 485 2.01 -13.28 -16.55
C THR A 485 1.37 -13.87 -15.30
N ASN A 486 0.07 -14.17 -15.35
CA ASN A 486 -0.59 -14.94 -14.30
C ASN A 486 -0.20 -16.44 -14.36
N PRO A 487 -0.45 -17.22 -13.28
CA PRO A 487 0.16 -18.53 -13.15
C PRO A 487 -0.54 -19.62 -13.98
N VAL A 488 0.22 -20.61 -14.43
CA VAL A 488 -0.28 -21.96 -14.70
C VAL A 488 -0.01 -22.82 -13.47
N TYR A 489 -1.02 -23.56 -13.00
CA TYR A 489 -0.91 -24.41 -11.82
C TYR A 489 -0.42 -25.81 -12.20
N VAL A 490 0.42 -26.40 -11.36
CA VAL A 490 1.05 -27.70 -11.61
C VAL A 490 0.60 -28.70 -10.55
N ASP A 491 0.06 -29.82 -11.01
CA ASP A 491 -0.18 -31.05 -10.27
C ASP A 491 1.03 -31.97 -10.51
N ALA A 492 1.97 -32.03 -9.57
CA ALA A 492 3.22 -32.77 -9.74
C ALA A 492 3.12 -34.23 -9.28
N ASP A 493 2.21 -34.53 -8.34
CA ASP A 493 2.02 -35.89 -7.82
C ASP A 493 1.02 -36.73 -8.63
N GLY A 494 0.23 -36.09 -9.51
CA GLY A 494 -0.69 -36.71 -10.45
C GLY A 494 -2.03 -37.12 -9.83
N ASP A 495 -2.42 -36.52 -8.70
CA ASP A 495 -3.70 -36.80 -8.05
C ASP A 495 -4.90 -36.05 -8.69
N GLY A 496 -4.63 -35.19 -9.67
CA GLY A 496 -5.63 -34.40 -10.40
C GLY A 496 -6.07 -33.13 -9.69
N LYS A 497 -5.37 -32.70 -8.63
CA LYS A 497 -5.64 -31.47 -7.88
C LYS A 497 -4.40 -30.60 -7.83
N TYR A 498 -4.63 -29.32 -7.54
CA TYR A 498 -3.57 -28.42 -7.16
C TYR A 498 -3.49 -28.36 -5.63
N THR A 499 -2.32 -28.68 -5.08
CA THR A 499 -1.99 -28.42 -3.68
C THR A 499 -1.09 -27.19 -3.57
N PRO A 500 -1.48 -26.13 -2.82
CA PRO A 500 -0.65 -24.92 -2.74
C PRO A 500 0.67 -25.16 -1.98
N PRO A 501 1.76 -24.45 -2.32
CA PRO A 501 3.09 -24.64 -1.73
C PRO A 501 3.17 -24.72 -0.20
N VAL A 502 2.39 -23.90 0.53
CA VAL A 502 2.33 -23.96 2.01
C VAL A 502 1.69 -25.27 2.48
N GLU A 503 0.64 -25.73 1.80
CA GLU A 503 -0.04 -26.98 2.14
C GLU A 503 0.81 -28.20 1.78
N VAL A 504 1.52 -28.17 0.64
CA VAL A 504 2.54 -29.16 0.28
C VAL A 504 3.59 -29.26 1.40
N ALA A 505 4.06 -28.12 1.90
CA ALA A 505 5.04 -28.10 2.98
C ALA A 505 4.46 -28.67 4.29
N ARG A 506 3.22 -28.32 4.65
CA ARG A 506 2.53 -28.83 5.83
C ARG A 506 2.40 -30.34 5.80
N LEU A 507 1.86 -30.89 4.70
CA LEU A 507 1.68 -32.33 4.52
C LEU A 507 3.00 -33.09 4.59
N TRP A 508 4.06 -32.53 4.00
CA TRP A 508 5.39 -33.13 4.04
C TRP A 508 5.96 -33.17 5.47
N ILE A 509 5.85 -32.05 6.21
CA ILE A 509 6.33 -31.94 7.59
C ILE A 509 5.56 -32.88 8.51
N GLU A 510 4.24 -33.01 8.36
CA GLU A 510 3.45 -33.95 9.17
C GLU A 510 3.85 -35.41 8.98
N GLN A 511 4.28 -35.78 7.78
CA GLN A 511 4.69 -37.15 7.47
C GLN A 511 6.13 -37.45 7.86
N HIS A 512 7.05 -36.48 7.74
CA HIS A 512 8.49 -36.73 7.79
C HIS A 512 9.25 -35.84 8.78
N GLY A 513 8.59 -34.86 9.40
CA GLY A 513 9.21 -33.80 10.20
C GLY A 513 9.97 -34.30 11.42
N ASP A 514 9.59 -35.45 11.98
CA ASP A 514 10.28 -36.07 13.13
C ASP A 514 11.65 -36.67 12.77
N ASN A 515 11.98 -36.79 11.47
CA ASN A 515 13.28 -37.24 11.00
C ASN A 515 14.13 -36.05 10.54
N GLU A 516 15.03 -35.59 11.41
CA GLU A 516 15.89 -34.42 11.16
C GLU A 516 16.75 -34.55 9.89
N SER A 517 17.21 -35.76 9.54
CA SER A 517 18.00 -35.97 8.32
C SER A 517 17.17 -35.77 7.05
N MET A 518 15.92 -36.25 7.06
CA MET A 518 14.98 -36.02 5.97
C MET A 518 14.61 -34.54 5.89
N LEU A 519 14.32 -33.92 7.03
CA LEU A 519 13.95 -32.50 7.13
C LEU A 519 15.08 -31.60 6.59
N TYR A 520 16.33 -31.92 6.92
CA TYR A 520 17.49 -31.21 6.41
C TYR A 520 17.63 -31.35 4.89
N ALA A 521 17.49 -32.57 4.35
CA ALA A 521 17.56 -32.80 2.91
C ALA A 521 16.46 -32.02 2.16
N GLU A 522 15.24 -32.01 2.69
CA GLU A 522 14.11 -31.26 2.13
C GLU A 522 14.34 -29.74 2.17
N TRP A 523 14.87 -29.22 3.29
CA TRP A 523 15.25 -27.81 3.41
C TRP A 523 16.29 -27.40 2.36
N GLN A 524 17.34 -28.21 2.18
CA GLN A 524 18.41 -27.94 1.21
C GLN A 524 17.91 -28.00 -0.25
N ALA A 525 16.92 -28.86 -0.54
CA ALA A 525 16.35 -29.01 -1.88
C ALA A 525 15.41 -27.87 -2.29
N ARG A 526 14.94 -27.06 -1.34
CA ARG A 526 13.98 -25.97 -1.57
C ARG A 526 14.68 -24.63 -1.82
N GLN A 527 14.07 -23.85 -2.72
CA GLN A 527 14.40 -22.45 -2.97
C GLN A 527 13.83 -21.53 -1.87
N PRO A 528 14.21 -20.24 -1.81
CA PRO A 528 13.82 -19.35 -0.72
C PRO A 528 12.32 -19.24 -0.43
N ASN A 529 11.45 -19.03 -1.41
CA ASN A 529 10.00 -18.98 -1.19
C ASN A 529 9.44 -20.35 -0.79
N GLN A 530 10.03 -21.44 -1.28
CA GLN A 530 9.66 -22.80 -0.87
C GLN A 530 10.07 -23.10 0.58
N ARG A 531 11.21 -22.55 1.05
CA ARG A 531 11.61 -22.59 2.47
C ARG A 531 10.72 -21.70 3.34
N ALA A 532 10.37 -20.51 2.86
CA ALA A 532 9.37 -19.65 3.51
C ALA A 532 8.03 -20.40 3.69
N SER A 533 7.59 -21.13 2.67
CA SER A 533 6.39 -21.99 2.75
C SER A 533 6.48 -23.07 3.84
N MET A 534 7.66 -23.66 4.08
CA MET A 534 7.87 -24.56 5.22
C MET A 534 7.72 -23.86 6.56
N LEU A 535 8.23 -22.63 6.68
CA LEU A 535 8.10 -21.82 7.90
C LEU A 535 6.64 -21.40 8.12
N HIS A 536 5.92 -21.02 7.07
CA HIS A 536 4.50 -20.68 7.13
C HIS A 536 3.63 -21.86 7.54
N ALA A 537 3.95 -23.07 7.08
CA ALA A 537 3.25 -24.30 7.45
C ALA A 537 3.35 -24.64 8.95
N CYS A 538 4.35 -24.11 9.66
CA CYS A 538 4.59 -24.43 11.07
C CYS A 538 3.77 -23.55 12.02
N ASN A 539 2.59 -24.01 12.45
CA ASN A 539 1.71 -23.23 13.34
C ASN A 539 1.79 -23.60 14.82
N VAL A 540 2.58 -24.60 15.18
CA VAL A 540 2.73 -25.10 16.56
C VAL A 540 4.19 -25.25 16.94
N ASP A 541 4.49 -25.06 18.23
CA ASP A 541 5.82 -25.33 18.77
C ASP A 541 6.11 -26.84 18.78
N SER A 542 7.20 -27.23 18.12
CA SER A 542 7.66 -28.62 18.01
C SER A 542 9.18 -28.66 17.80
N ALA A 543 9.80 -29.83 17.95
CA ALA A 543 11.22 -30.00 17.68
C ALA A 543 11.57 -29.64 16.23
N SER A 544 10.75 -30.04 15.26
CA SER A 544 10.93 -29.74 13.83
C SER A 544 10.72 -28.25 13.56
N THR A 545 9.69 -27.64 14.14
CA THR A 545 9.43 -26.19 14.03
C THR A 545 10.62 -25.37 14.52
N ARG A 546 11.14 -25.67 15.73
CA ARG A 546 12.31 -24.98 16.28
C ARG A 546 13.57 -25.22 15.44
N THR A 547 13.69 -26.40 14.83
CA THR A 547 14.81 -26.72 13.93
C THR A 547 14.76 -25.89 12.65
N LEU A 548 13.59 -25.79 12.02
CA LEU A 548 13.37 -24.93 10.85
C LEU A 548 13.60 -23.45 11.19
N ALA A 549 13.15 -22.98 12.36
CA ALA A 549 13.43 -21.63 12.83
C ALA A 549 14.94 -21.36 12.98
N ARG A 550 15.71 -22.32 13.53
CA ARG A 550 17.18 -22.22 13.65
C ARG A 550 17.87 -22.16 12.29
N TRP A 551 17.44 -22.95 11.31
CA TRP A 551 18.03 -22.85 9.96
C TRP A 551 17.63 -21.55 9.27
N GLY A 552 16.36 -21.17 9.39
CA GLY A 552 15.80 -19.98 8.75
C GLY A 552 16.40 -18.67 9.23
N ILE A 553 16.70 -18.52 10.53
CA ILE A 553 17.31 -17.30 11.07
C ILE A 553 18.73 -17.06 10.52
N THR A 554 19.42 -18.13 10.13
CA THR A 554 20.77 -18.10 9.54
C THR A 554 20.78 -18.22 8.02
N ASP A 555 19.61 -18.32 7.37
CA ASP A 555 19.51 -18.50 5.93
C ASP A 555 20.05 -17.25 5.20
N PRO A 556 20.77 -17.41 4.06
CA PRO A 556 21.26 -16.26 3.29
C PRO A 556 20.14 -15.39 2.72
N SER A 557 18.95 -15.94 2.48
CA SER A 557 17.80 -15.19 1.98
C SER A 557 17.18 -14.30 3.06
N ARG A 558 17.01 -13.02 2.74
CA ARG A 558 16.27 -12.06 3.60
C ARG A 558 14.84 -12.53 3.86
N LEU A 559 14.14 -13.01 2.84
CA LEU A 559 12.77 -13.53 2.95
C LEU A 559 12.69 -14.63 4.00
N VAL A 560 13.58 -15.62 3.93
CA VAL A 560 13.58 -16.75 4.86
C VAL A 560 13.87 -16.30 6.29
N ARG A 561 14.78 -15.34 6.48
CA ARG A 561 15.04 -14.74 7.81
C ARG A 561 13.82 -14.01 8.37
N LEU A 562 13.11 -13.22 7.55
CA LEU A 562 11.86 -12.55 7.94
C LEU A 562 10.81 -13.58 8.38
N CYS A 563 10.59 -14.63 7.60
CA CYS A 563 9.64 -15.70 7.92
C CYS A 563 10.04 -16.46 9.20
N ALA A 564 11.35 -16.67 9.42
CA ALA A 564 11.85 -17.33 10.62
C ALA A 564 11.63 -16.47 11.87
N CYS A 565 11.95 -15.17 11.82
CA CYS A 565 11.66 -14.25 12.92
C CYS A 565 10.15 -14.23 13.23
N ARG A 566 9.29 -14.16 12.22
CA ARG A 566 7.84 -14.14 12.42
C ARG A 566 7.31 -15.46 12.99
N LEU A 567 7.86 -16.60 12.57
CA LEU A 567 7.56 -17.89 13.17
C LEU A 567 7.94 -17.91 14.66
N ILE A 568 9.14 -17.44 15.00
CA ILE A 568 9.66 -17.40 16.38
C ILE A 568 8.81 -16.49 17.27
N GLU A 569 8.44 -15.30 16.78
CA GLU A 569 7.50 -14.40 17.45
C GLU A 569 6.18 -15.11 17.75
N ARG A 570 5.60 -15.77 16.72
CA ARG A 570 4.31 -16.45 16.83
C ARG A 570 4.29 -17.59 17.84
N ILE A 571 5.35 -18.41 17.89
CA ILE A 571 5.42 -19.55 18.84
C ILE A 571 6.04 -19.18 20.20
N GLY A 572 6.56 -17.96 20.34
CA GLY A 572 7.10 -17.45 21.61
C GLY A 572 8.39 -18.13 22.06
N CYS A 573 9.26 -18.56 21.14
CA CYS A 573 10.51 -19.27 21.47
C CYS A 573 11.78 -18.41 21.36
N GLY A 574 11.65 -17.09 21.35
CA GLY A 574 12.77 -16.14 21.19
C GLY A 574 13.87 -16.21 22.26
N ASP A 575 13.55 -16.75 23.44
CA ASP A 575 14.51 -16.94 24.54
C ASP A 575 15.33 -18.23 24.45
N ASP A 576 15.05 -19.11 23.49
CA ASP A 576 15.87 -20.30 23.25
C ASP A 576 17.32 -19.87 22.98
N PRO A 577 18.31 -20.33 23.76
CA PRO A 577 19.71 -19.92 23.61
C PRO A 577 20.26 -20.11 22.19
N ALA A 578 19.75 -21.10 21.44
CA ALA A 578 20.17 -21.36 20.07
C ALA A 578 19.59 -20.38 19.04
N LEU A 579 18.52 -19.65 19.39
CA LEU A 579 17.85 -18.66 18.53
C LEU A 579 18.17 -17.23 18.95
N LYS A 580 18.22 -16.98 20.25
CA LYS A 580 18.36 -15.64 20.86
C LYS A 580 19.55 -14.87 20.29
N GLN A 581 20.73 -15.48 20.29
CA GLN A 581 21.96 -14.81 19.85
C GLN A 581 21.92 -14.45 18.34
N PRO A 582 21.56 -15.37 17.42
CA PRO A 582 21.32 -15.02 16.01
C PRO A 582 20.30 -13.91 15.80
N ILE A 583 19.19 -13.89 16.55
CA ILE A 583 18.18 -12.83 16.42
C ILE A 583 18.76 -11.47 16.86
N ILE A 584 19.51 -11.43 17.97
CA ILE A 584 20.19 -10.21 18.42
C ILE A 584 21.17 -9.71 17.35
N GLU A 585 21.92 -10.60 16.72
CA GLU A 585 22.84 -10.25 15.64
C GLU A 585 22.11 -9.63 14.46
N LEU A 586 20.97 -10.20 14.01
CA LEU A 586 20.14 -9.60 12.97
C LEU A 586 19.59 -8.22 13.38
N ALA A 587 19.07 -8.11 14.60
CA ALA A 587 18.50 -6.87 15.12
C ALA A 587 19.55 -5.75 15.32
N THR A 588 20.83 -6.08 15.46
CA THR A 588 21.90 -5.13 15.79
C THR A 588 22.91 -4.90 14.67
N ALA A 589 22.90 -5.75 13.63
CA ALA A 589 23.81 -5.66 12.48
C ALA A 589 23.80 -4.26 11.85
N GLU A 590 24.99 -3.77 11.52
CA GLU A 590 25.17 -2.51 10.82
C GLU A 590 24.67 -2.65 9.37
N GLY A 591 23.86 -1.71 8.89
CA GLY A 591 23.25 -1.79 7.56
C GLY A 591 22.11 -2.80 7.40
N SER A 592 21.66 -3.47 8.47
CA SER A 592 20.44 -4.30 8.40
C SER A 592 19.26 -3.46 7.92
N ASP A 593 18.47 -4.01 7.00
CA ASP A 593 17.26 -3.35 6.52
C ASP A 593 16.30 -3.06 7.69
N PRO A 594 15.64 -1.88 7.73
CA PRO A 594 14.82 -1.46 8.86
C PRO A 594 13.70 -2.45 9.19
N TRP A 595 13.15 -3.11 8.17
CA TRP A 595 12.07 -4.07 8.37
C TRP A 595 12.53 -5.36 9.06
N LEU A 596 13.61 -5.99 8.58
CA LEU A 596 14.19 -7.17 9.23
C LEU A 596 14.59 -6.87 10.67
N ARG A 597 15.14 -5.67 10.93
CA ARG A 597 15.47 -5.22 12.29
C ARG A 597 14.24 -5.20 13.19
N VAL A 598 13.14 -4.60 12.72
CA VAL A 598 11.86 -4.53 13.45
C VAL A 598 11.33 -5.93 13.75
N VAL A 599 11.33 -6.81 12.76
CA VAL A 599 10.79 -8.17 12.89
C VAL A 599 11.67 -9.03 13.80
N ALA A 600 13.00 -8.88 13.73
CA ALA A 600 13.93 -9.54 14.63
C ALA A 600 13.75 -9.09 16.08
N LEU A 601 13.56 -7.80 16.34
CA LEU A 601 13.27 -7.31 17.70
C LEU A 601 11.96 -7.90 18.25
N ARG A 602 10.91 -7.98 17.44
CA ARG A 602 9.63 -8.59 17.83
C ARG A 602 9.72 -10.09 18.11
N ALA A 603 10.70 -10.78 17.53
CA ALA A 603 10.93 -12.20 17.78
C ALA A 603 11.59 -12.48 19.14
N LEU A 604 12.15 -11.48 19.82
CA LEU A 604 12.77 -11.61 21.14
C LEU A 604 11.73 -11.44 22.27
N ALA A 605 12.09 -11.90 23.46
CA ALA A 605 11.35 -11.55 24.67
C ALA A 605 11.37 -10.02 24.89
N ALA A 606 10.25 -9.47 25.36
CA ALA A 606 10.02 -8.03 25.39
C ALA A 606 11.05 -7.24 26.21
N ASP A 607 11.55 -7.82 27.31
CA ASP A 607 12.60 -7.22 28.14
C ASP A 607 13.93 -7.11 27.38
N VAL A 608 14.35 -8.20 26.73
CA VAL A 608 15.56 -8.25 25.91
C VAL A 608 15.44 -7.30 24.71
N ALA A 609 14.30 -7.32 24.03
CA ALA A 609 14.03 -6.47 22.88
C ALA A 609 14.05 -4.98 23.29
N GLY A 610 13.45 -4.63 24.43
CA GLY A 610 13.38 -3.27 24.94
C GLY A 610 14.75 -2.67 25.27
N ASP A 611 15.65 -3.46 25.86
CA ASP A 611 17.03 -3.04 26.16
C ASP A 611 17.83 -2.76 24.88
N ILE A 612 17.71 -3.65 23.89
CA ILE A 612 18.37 -3.51 22.59
C ILE A 612 17.79 -2.31 21.84
N LEU A 613 16.47 -2.18 21.78
CA LEU A 613 15.78 -1.08 21.13
C LEU A 613 16.20 0.26 21.71
N THR A 614 16.24 0.38 23.04
CA THR A 614 16.70 1.60 23.72
C THR A 614 18.14 1.95 23.35
N THR A 615 19.02 0.94 23.28
CA THR A 615 20.42 1.11 22.88
C THR A 615 20.54 1.59 21.42
N LEU A 616 19.82 0.97 20.51
CA LEU A 616 19.81 1.32 19.08
C LEU A 616 19.23 2.71 18.85
N LEU A 617 18.14 3.06 19.52
CA LEU A 617 17.53 4.38 19.45
C LEU A 617 18.49 5.48 19.91
N ARG A 618 19.27 5.24 20.97
CA ARG A 618 20.32 6.18 21.42
C ARG A 618 21.47 6.29 20.41
N LYS A 619 21.88 5.17 19.80
CA LYS A 619 23.03 5.13 18.89
C LYS A 619 22.71 5.71 17.50
N SER A 620 21.54 5.38 16.97
CA SER A 620 21.21 5.53 15.55
C SER A 620 19.87 6.22 15.30
N GLY A 621 19.15 6.62 16.35
CA GLY A 621 17.86 7.31 16.24
C GLY A 621 16.73 6.45 15.66
N LYS A 622 15.54 7.06 15.54
CA LYS A 622 14.34 6.38 15.02
C LYS A 622 14.44 6.00 13.54
N GLN A 623 15.27 6.71 12.76
CA GLN A 623 15.42 6.49 11.32
C GLN A 623 15.86 5.06 10.97
N SER A 624 16.58 4.39 11.87
CA SER A 624 17.00 2.98 11.71
C SER A 624 15.84 1.97 11.69
N PHE A 625 14.64 2.41 12.05
CA PHE A 625 13.41 1.61 12.08
C PHE A 625 12.34 2.19 11.16
N SER A 626 12.57 3.37 10.56
CA SER A 626 11.60 3.98 9.68
C SER A 626 11.49 3.18 8.37
N PRO A 627 10.28 3.06 7.81
CA PRO A 627 9.05 3.71 8.25
C PRO A 627 8.16 2.83 9.16
N HIS A 628 8.75 1.82 9.82
CA HIS A 628 8.09 0.75 10.61
C HIS A 628 8.22 0.90 12.12
N ALA A 629 8.71 2.04 12.61
CA ALA A 629 8.98 2.24 14.04
C ALA A 629 7.73 2.09 14.93
N SER A 630 6.52 2.29 14.40
CA SER A 630 5.27 2.06 15.13
C SER A 630 5.12 0.62 15.61
N GLU A 631 5.62 -0.34 14.85
CA GLU A 631 5.52 -1.80 15.11
C GLU A 631 6.29 -2.25 16.35
N ILE A 632 7.22 -1.43 16.86
CA ILE A 632 8.09 -1.76 18.00
C ILE A 632 7.89 -0.83 19.19
N THR A 633 6.94 0.11 19.12
CA THR A 633 6.66 1.04 20.22
C THR A 633 6.25 0.33 21.51
N HIS A 634 5.54 -0.79 21.40
CA HIS A 634 5.13 -1.62 22.52
C HIS A 634 6.29 -2.38 23.20
N LEU A 635 7.43 -2.53 22.52
CA LEU A 635 8.64 -3.16 23.06
C LEU A 635 9.49 -2.19 23.90
N LEU A 636 9.22 -0.89 23.83
CA LEU A 636 9.97 0.09 24.63
C LEU A 636 9.75 -0.16 26.13
N PRO A 637 10.79 -0.13 26.97
CA PRO A 637 10.63 -0.25 28.41
C PRO A 637 9.89 0.96 28.99
N GLY A 638 9.48 0.84 30.26
CA GLY A 638 8.87 1.93 30.99
C GLY A 638 7.43 2.25 30.57
N GLN A 639 6.99 3.47 30.88
CA GLN A 639 5.58 3.83 30.84
C GLN A 639 5.31 5.19 30.18
N TRP A 640 4.17 5.27 29.47
CA TRP A 640 3.62 6.51 28.96
C TRP A 640 3.14 7.40 30.11
N VAL A 641 3.27 8.72 29.95
CA VAL A 641 2.56 9.67 30.81
C VAL A 641 1.10 9.69 30.37
N MET A 642 0.28 8.89 31.04
CA MET A 642 -1.13 8.72 30.69
C MET A 642 -2.03 9.85 31.20
N LYS A 643 -1.61 10.53 32.27
CA LYS A 643 -2.42 11.53 32.95
C LYS A 643 -1.62 12.81 33.19
N TRP A 644 -2.11 13.88 32.61
CA TRP A 644 -1.51 15.21 32.66
C TRP A 644 -2.41 16.16 33.43
N ARG A 645 -1.86 17.26 33.92
CA ARG A 645 -2.66 18.48 34.12
C ARG A 645 -2.36 19.44 32.98
N ALA A 646 -3.38 20.17 32.54
CA ALA A 646 -3.27 21.13 31.46
C ALA A 646 -3.68 22.53 31.91
N THR A 647 -3.08 23.54 31.29
CA THR A 647 -3.60 24.91 31.28
C THR A 647 -4.77 25.03 30.30
N ASP A 648 -5.51 26.13 30.37
CA ASP A 648 -6.34 26.55 29.23
C ASP A 648 -5.41 26.93 28.05
N PRO A 649 -5.89 26.86 26.79
CA PRO A 649 -5.10 27.26 25.62
C PRO A 649 -4.71 28.74 25.68
N LEU A 650 -3.41 29.01 25.76
CA LEU A 650 -2.87 30.37 25.79
C LEU A 650 -2.72 30.90 24.36
N PRO A 651 -3.08 32.17 24.06
CA PRO A 651 -3.16 32.70 22.70
C PRO A 651 -1.79 33.10 22.13
N PHE A 652 -0.78 32.24 22.29
CA PHE A 652 0.58 32.41 21.79
C PHE A 652 0.98 31.18 20.98
N SER A 653 1.68 31.37 19.87
CA SER A 653 2.18 30.32 18.97
C SER A 653 3.50 30.77 18.35
N GLY A 654 4.17 29.86 17.66
CA GLY A 654 5.54 29.95 17.17
C GLY A 654 6.57 29.95 18.29
N GLU A 655 7.85 29.94 17.90
CA GLU A 655 8.99 30.01 18.83
C GLU A 655 8.85 31.16 19.84
N ALA A 656 8.52 32.37 19.37
CA ALA A 656 8.35 33.54 20.23
C ALA A 656 7.20 33.35 21.24
N GLY A 657 6.15 32.63 20.85
CA GLY A 657 5.03 32.29 21.72
C GLY A 657 5.40 31.28 22.81
N LEU A 658 6.06 30.19 22.43
CA LEU A 658 6.54 29.17 23.38
C LEU A 658 7.51 29.77 24.40
N ARG A 659 8.49 30.58 23.96
CA ARG A 659 9.43 31.28 24.85
C ARG A 659 8.72 32.24 25.80
N LYS A 660 7.69 32.95 25.31
CA LYS A 660 6.88 33.84 26.15
C LYS A 660 6.11 33.06 27.21
N VAL A 661 5.45 31.97 26.84
CA VAL A 661 4.70 31.11 27.78
C VAL A 661 5.64 30.44 28.79
N LEU A 662 6.86 30.09 28.39
CA LEU A 662 7.88 29.55 29.29
C LEU A 662 8.27 30.55 30.38
N ALA A 663 8.43 31.82 30.01
CA ALA A 663 8.81 32.92 30.91
C ALA A 663 7.64 33.44 31.79
N MET A 664 6.40 33.03 31.52
CA MET A 664 5.23 33.45 32.30
C MET A 664 5.28 32.92 33.74
N PRO A 665 4.95 33.75 34.75
CA PRO A 665 4.84 33.28 36.12
C PRO A 665 3.69 32.27 36.26
N GLY A 666 3.82 31.30 37.17
CA GLY A 666 2.85 30.21 37.34
C GLY A 666 1.41 30.67 37.61
N SER A 667 1.24 31.86 38.23
CA SER A 667 -0.07 32.49 38.45
C SER A 667 -0.79 32.88 37.15
N GLU A 668 -0.06 33.11 36.07
CA GLU A 668 -0.59 33.49 34.75
C GLU A 668 -0.83 32.28 33.84
N ARG A 669 -0.37 31.09 34.25
CA ARG A 669 -0.59 29.80 33.56
C ARG A 669 -1.16 28.74 34.52
N PRO A 670 -2.33 28.96 35.13
CA PRO A 670 -2.88 28.04 36.11
C PRO A 670 -3.27 26.70 35.46
N PHE A 671 -2.82 25.59 36.05
CA PHE A 671 -3.31 24.26 35.69
C PHE A 671 -4.73 24.08 36.23
N ARG A 672 -5.69 23.88 35.34
CA ARG A 672 -7.11 23.88 35.72
C ARG A 672 -7.73 22.49 35.69
N ARG A 673 -7.22 21.58 34.87
CA ARG A 673 -7.88 20.29 34.60
C ARG A 673 -6.89 19.16 34.32
N GLY A 674 -7.34 17.93 34.53
CA GLY A 674 -6.65 16.74 34.06
C GLY A 674 -6.95 16.48 32.59
N VAL A 675 -5.95 16.06 31.82
CA VAL A 675 -6.13 15.57 30.45
C VAL A 675 -5.47 14.19 30.36
N LEU A 676 -6.12 13.28 29.63
CA LEU A 676 -5.70 11.89 29.51
C LEU A 676 -5.14 11.62 28.11
N ALA A 677 -4.12 10.77 28.05
CA ALA A 677 -3.63 10.19 26.82
C ALA A 677 -4.45 8.96 26.44
N ALA A 678 -4.52 8.65 25.15
CA ALA A 678 -4.96 7.36 24.64
C ALA A 678 -3.92 6.26 24.98
N GLU A 679 -4.24 4.99 24.73
CA GLU A 679 -3.31 3.85 24.93
C GLU A 679 -1.98 4.00 24.16
N SER A 680 -2.01 4.73 23.04
CA SER A 680 -0.82 5.11 22.27
C SER A 680 0.12 6.09 23.01
N GLY A 681 -0.28 6.58 24.19
CA GLY A 681 0.44 7.61 24.94
C GLY A 681 0.23 9.03 24.40
N ILE A 682 -0.56 9.20 23.35
CA ILE A 682 -0.86 10.50 22.73
C ILE A 682 -2.03 11.17 23.44
N VAL A 683 -1.82 12.40 23.88
CA VAL A 683 -2.88 13.31 24.34
C VAL A 683 -3.42 14.08 23.14
N ASP A 684 -4.72 13.95 22.86
CA ASP A 684 -5.43 14.78 21.88
C ASP A 684 -5.81 16.13 22.52
N LEU A 685 -5.09 17.17 22.13
CA LEU A 685 -5.32 18.54 22.57
C LEU A 685 -6.25 19.31 21.65
N LYS A 686 -6.65 18.76 20.49
CA LYS A 686 -7.50 19.44 19.51
C LYS A 686 -8.91 19.56 20.04
N LYS A 687 -9.48 18.42 20.47
CA LYS A 687 -10.80 18.38 21.11
C LYS A 687 -10.80 19.16 22.43
N TYR A 688 -9.72 19.02 23.21
CA TYR A 688 -9.54 19.78 24.45
C TYR A 688 -9.54 21.29 24.19
N GLY A 689 -8.70 21.76 23.28
CA GLY A 689 -8.59 23.19 22.95
C GLY A 689 -9.89 23.78 22.42
N ALA A 690 -10.58 23.07 21.52
CA ALA A 690 -11.86 23.50 20.97
C ALA A 690 -12.92 23.67 22.07
N ALA A 691 -13.02 22.73 23.01
CA ALA A 691 -13.92 22.82 24.15
C ALA A 691 -13.60 23.97 25.12
N HIS A 692 -12.36 24.49 25.07
CA HIS A 692 -11.87 25.56 25.95
C HIS A 692 -11.58 26.87 25.19
N GLY A 693 -12.23 27.04 24.03
CA GLY A 693 -12.31 28.31 23.32
C GLY A 693 -11.24 28.57 22.28
N ARG A 694 -10.23 27.69 22.13
CA ARG A 694 -9.19 27.81 21.09
C ARG A 694 -8.44 26.50 20.88
N SER A 695 -8.40 26.01 19.65
CA SER A 695 -7.60 24.85 19.25
C SER A 695 -6.40 25.18 18.36
N GLU A 696 -6.33 26.38 17.77
CA GLU A 696 -5.28 26.78 16.83
C GLU A 696 -4.61 28.09 17.26
N LYS A 697 -3.37 28.31 16.79
CA LYS A 697 -2.53 29.46 17.12
C LYS A 697 -2.48 29.69 18.62
N CYS A 698 -2.18 28.62 19.35
CA CYS A 698 -2.21 28.56 20.81
C CYS A 698 -1.11 27.66 21.37
N THR A 699 -0.87 27.79 22.67
CA THR A 699 0.03 26.92 23.43
C THR A 699 -0.71 26.36 24.63
N VAL A 700 -0.62 25.05 24.85
CA VAL A 700 -1.05 24.39 26.09
C VAL A 700 0.19 23.94 26.85
N VAL A 701 0.17 24.12 28.17
CA VAL A 701 1.20 23.58 29.05
C VAL A 701 0.65 22.35 29.75
N LEU A 702 1.36 21.24 29.63
CA LEU A 702 1.10 19.99 30.33
C LEU A 702 2.13 19.79 31.45
N ASP A 703 1.69 19.30 32.61
CA ASP A 703 2.60 18.88 33.66
C ASP A 703 2.22 17.57 34.37
N CYS A 704 3.25 16.93 34.93
CA CYS A 704 3.15 15.79 35.83
C CYS A 704 4.39 15.72 36.76
N VAL A 705 4.43 14.72 37.63
CA VAL A 705 5.57 14.45 38.53
C VAL A 705 6.10 13.04 38.28
N LEU A 706 7.41 12.96 38.09
CA LEU A 706 8.16 11.71 38.03
C LEU A 706 8.76 11.41 39.40
N TYR A 707 8.55 10.21 39.91
CA TYR A 707 9.15 9.72 41.15
C TYR A 707 10.26 8.75 40.85
N SER A 708 11.48 9.11 41.24
CA SER A 708 12.66 8.25 41.13
C SER A 708 12.99 7.62 42.48
N PRO A 709 13.29 6.31 42.56
CA PRO A 709 13.64 5.66 43.83
C PRO A 709 15.03 6.06 44.36
N ASP A 710 15.93 6.48 43.47
CA ASP A 710 17.28 6.98 43.74
C ASP A 710 17.68 8.05 42.70
N ASP A 711 18.90 8.58 42.82
CA ASP A 711 19.47 9.48 41.81
C ASP A 711 19.90 8.65 40.59
N ARG A 712 19.34 8.94 39.41
CA ARG A 712 19.60 8.17 38.19
C ARG A 712 19.48 8.99 36.91
N MET A 713 20.04 8.47 35.84
CA MET A 713 19.84 8.99 34.48
C MET A 713 18.80 8.15 33.77
N VAL A 714 17.77 8.79 33.21
CA VAL A 714 16.72 8.11 32.44
C VAL A 714 16.65 8.65 31.02
N THR A 715 16.18 7.82 30.09
CA THR A 715 15.85 8.26 28.74
C THR A 715 14.37 8.58 28.67
N ILE A 716 14.04 9.72 28.09
CA ILE A 716 12.66 10.17 27.85
C ILE A 716 12.45 10.22 26.34
N ALA A 717 11.43 9.51 25.86
CA ALA A 717 10.93 9.65 24.50
C ALA A 717 9.80 10.68 24.51
N ALA A 718 9.83 11.67 23.63
CA ALA A 718 8.77 12.67 23.54
C ALA A 718 8.55 13.19 22.12
N GLY A 719 7.34 13.67 21.86
CA GLY A 719 7.06 14.43 20.66
C GLY A 719 5.70 15.12 20.69
N SER A 720 5.52 16.03 19.75
CA SER A 720 4.36 16.90 19.60
C SER A 720 3.96 17.01 18.13
N ASP A 721 2.68 17.31 17.90
CA ASP A 721 2.25 18.04 16.71
C ASP A 721 2.94 19.40 16.82
N ASP A 722 3.50 20.03 15.81
CA ASP A 722 4.18 21.34 15.93
C ASP A 722 5.26 21.46 17.04
N GLY A 723 5.58 22.70 17.43
CA GLY A 723 6.67 23.03 18.33
C GLY A 723 6.39 22.65 19.78
N CYS A 724 7.44 22.23 20.49
CA CYS A 724 7.38 21.97 21.93
C CYS A 724 8.64 22.39 22.69
N ILE A 725 8.45 22.58 23.99
CA ILE A 725 9.53 22.70 24.97
C ILE A 725 9.27 21.67 26.08
N LEU A 726 10.25 20.81 26.36
CA LEU A 726 10.18 19.81 27.44
C LEU A 726 11.22 20.08 28.51
N MET A 727 10.79 20.07 29.77
CA MET A 727 11.64 20.25 30.94
C MET A 727 11.42 19.18 32.00
N VAL A 728 12.49 18.80 32.69
CA VAL A 728 12.45 17.98 33.92
C VAL A 728 13.23 18.67 35.05
N GLY A 729 12.53 19.06 36.11
CA GLY A 729 13.06 19.95 37.13
C GLY A 729 13.52 21.26 36.49
N ASN A 730 14.82 21.58 36.63
CA ASN A 730 15.44 22.74 36.00
C ASN A 730 16.18 22.40 34.68
N GLN A 731 16.10 21.15 34.21
CA GLN A 731 16.75 20.73 32.97
C GLN A 731 15.83 21.00 31.79
N LEU A 732 16.30 21.82 30.85
CA LEU A 732 15.69 21.99 29.53
C LEU A 732 16.19 20.87 28.63
N LEU A 733 15.27 20.00 28.21
CA LEU A 733 15.62 18.78 27.48
C LEU A 733 15.34 18.90 25.98
N ILE A 734 14.24 19.56 25.60
CA ILE A 734 13.82 19.72 24.20
C ILE A 734 13.44 21.18 23.96
N GLU A 735 13.94 21.72 22.85
CA GLU A 735 13.44 22.92 22.18
C GLU A 735 13.26 22.57 20.71
N ASP A 736 12.01 22.39 20.28
CA ASP A 736 11.64 22.11 18.90
C ASP A 736 10.55 23.10 18.49
N PHE A 737 10.73 23.74 17.34
CA PHE A 737 9.82 24.78 16.83
C PHE A 737 9.32 24.45 15.42
N ALA A 738 9.56 23.23 14.94
CA ALA A 738 9.09 22.78 13.64
C ALA A 738 7.56 22.58 13.64
N GLN A 739 6.92 22.81 12.50
CA GLN A 739 5.52 22.41 12.27
C GLN A 739 5.48 20.97 11.75
N GLN A 740 4.72 20.09 12.40
CA GLN A 740 4.86 18.64 12.23
C GLN A 740 3.72 17.86 12.90
N GLY A 741 3.57 16.57 12.57
CA GLY A 741 2.65 15.68 13.28
C GLY A 741 3.21 15.13 14.60
N VAL A 742 2.36 14.70 15.53
CA VAL A 742 2.78 13.98 16.75
C VAL A 742 3.55 12.71 16.40
N ASP A 743 4.82 12.66 16.77
CA ASP A 743 5.63 11.44 16.75
C ASP A 743 6.19 11.16 18.16
N PRO A 744 5.64 10.17 18.89
CA PRO A 744 6.05 9.88 20.27
C PRO A 744 7.53 9.54 20.48
N MET A 745 8.25 9.22 19.41
CA MET A 745 9.67 8.85 19.42
C MET A 745 10.56 9.89 18.72
N ARG A 746 10.03 11.09 18.42
CA ARG A 746 10.80 12.13 17.72
C ARG A 746 12.07 12.52 18.48
N HIS A 747 11.91 12.78 19.77
CA HIS A 747 13.00 13.19 20.65
C HIS A 747 13.31 12.07 21.64
N LEU A 748 14.59 11.77 21.79
CA LEU A 748 15.12 10.85 22.79
C LEU A 748 16.19 11.57 23.59
N VAL A 749 15.82 11.98 24.80
CA VAL A 749 16.64 12.88 25.64
C VAL A 749 16.97 12.25 26.97
N GLN A 750 18.17 12.54 27.47
CA GLN A 750 18.59 12.10 28.79
C GLN A 750 18.19 13.12 29.86
N ALA A 751 17.56 12.66 30.93
CA ALA A 751 17.21 13.47 32.08
C ALA A 751 17.87 12.90 33.35
N SER A 752 18.49 13.75 34.15
CA SER A 752 18.91 13.38 35.50
C SER A 752 17.72 13.50 36.45
N LEU A 753 17.32 12.40 37.07
CA LEU A 753 16.29 12.40 38.11
C LEU A 753 16.95 12.33 39.48
N GLN A 754 16.50 13.20 40.38
CA GLN A 754 16.84 13.12 41.80
C GLN A 754 15.91 12.12 42.49
N ARG A 755 16.39 11.48 43.55
CA ARG A 755 15.58 10.65 44.43
C ARG A 755 14.36 11.44 44.92
N GLY A 756 13.19 10.85 44.77
CA GLY A 756 11.92 11.49 45.09
C GLY A 756 11.29 12.16 43.86
N SER A 757 10.65 13.32 44.06
CA SER A 757 9.80 13.96 43.07
C SER A 757 10.57 14.87 42.12
N ASN A 758 10.34 14.72 40.81
CA ASN A 758 10.89 15.55 39.75
C ASN A 758 9.73 16.08 38.90
N SER A 759 9.61 17.39 38.75
CA SER A 759 8.54 18.00 37.93
C SER A 759 8.85 17.78 36.45
N LEU A 760 7.89 17.28 35.66
CA LEU A 760 7.99 17.27 34.21
C LEU A 760 6.97 18.26 33.64
N VAL A 761 7.43 19.16 32.78
CA VAL A 761 6.61 20.19 32.14
C VAL A 761 6.85 20.17 30.64
N MET A 762 5.79 20.10 29.86
CA MET A 762 5.83 20.16 28.40
C MET A 762 4.95 21.32 27.91
N LEU A 763 5.49 22.21 27.10
CA LEU A 763 4.74 23.24 26.39
C LEU A 763 4.53 22.72 24.97
N ILE A 764 3.31 22.82 24.46
CA ILE A 764 2.91 22.31 23.14
C ILE A 764 2.22 23.43 22.39
N GLU A 765 2.76 23.77 21.23
CA GLU A 765 2.15 24.68 20.28
C GLU A 765 1.11 23.94 19.42
N ASN A 766 0.08 24.66 18.96
CA ASN A 766 -0.59 24.34 17.71
C ASN A 766 -0.62 25.56 16.79
N GLY A 767 0.05 25.48 15.65
CA GLY A 767 0.03 26.44 14.55
C GLY A 767 -1.17 26.25 13.61
N GLY A 768 -1.70 25.02 13.51
CA GLY A 768 -2.90 24.61 12.76
C GLY A 768 -2.86 23.12 12.39
N GLY A 769 -4.02 22.48 12.21
CA GLY A 769 -4.08 21.06 11.80
C GLY A 769 -4.38 20.08 12.94
N GLY A 770 -3.47 19.14 13.20
CA GLY A 770 -3.55 18.25 14.37
C GLY A 770 -3.38 19.05 15.68
N TYR A 771 -3.42 18.38 16.83
CA TYR A 771 -2.95 18.99 18.08
C TYR A 771 -2.77 17.91 19.14
N GLY A 772 -1.54 17.62 19.54
CA GLY A 772 -1.29 16.65 20.59
C GLY A 772 0.17 16.52 20.98
N ALA A 773 0.42 15.67 21.96
CA ALA A 773 1.78 15.31 22.40
C ALA A 773 1.81 13.96 23.11
N ALA A 774 2.99 13.37 23.20
CA ALA A 774 3.26 12.14 23.93
C ALA A 774 4.61 12.22 24.64
N VAL A 775 4.69 11.61 25.83
CA VAL A 775 5.94 11.44 26.60
C VAL A 775 5.97 10.04 27.20
N ARG A 776 7.05 9.29 26.97
CA ARG A 776 7.35 8.00 27.62
C ARG A 776 8.63 8.11 28.42
N ILE A 777 8.62 7.58 29.63
CA ILE A 777 9.83 7.40 30.43
C ILE A 777 10.32 5.98 30.21
N LEU A 778 11.50 5.82 29.60
CA LEU A 778 12.10 4.51 29.27
C LEU A 778 12.88 3.94 30.46
N ASP A 779 12.22 3.87 31.61
CA ASP A 779 12.74 3.28 32.85
C ASP A 779 11.54 2.79 33.69
N ASP A 780 11.45 1.48 33.93
CA ASP A 780 10.33 0.86 34.62
C ASP A 780 10.26 1.22 36.11
N GLU A 781 11.36 1.67 36.72
CA GLU A 781 11.41 1.99 38.14
C GLU A 781 10.94 3.42 38.43
N VAL A 782 10.92 4.30 37.42
CA VAL A 782 10.33 5.64 37.55
C VAL A 782 8.82 5.55 37.57
N ARG A 783 8.18 6.16 38.57
CA ARG A 783 6.71 6.25 38.65
C ARG A 783 6.22 7.61 38.16
N ILE A 784 5.08 7.62 37.49
CA ILE A 784 4.43 8.84 37.00
C ILE A 784 3.20 9.10 37.87
N ALA A 785 3.06 10.32 38.39
CA ALA A 785 1.84 10.75 39.05
C ALA A 785 1.50 12.20 38.71
N GLN A 786 0.28 12.61 39.03
CA GLN A 786 -0.08 14.04 39.03
C GLN A 786 0.57 14.74 40.22
N ALA A 787 0.92 16.02 40.06
CA ALA A 787 1.42 16.81 41.18
C ALA A 787 0.37 16.91 42.29
N GLY A 788 0.71 16.39 43.49
CA GLY A 788 -0.17 16.39 44.67
C GLY A 788 -0.91 15.08 44.98
N ALA A 789 -0.71 14.00 44.23
CA ALA A 789 -1.34 12.69 44.50
C ALA A 789 -0.61 11.89 45.60
N SER A 790 -1.35 11.14 46.44
CA SER A 790 -0.77 10.26 47.48
C SER A 790 -0.14 9.01 46.89
N GLN A 791 0.91 8.51 47.56
CA GLN A 791 1.64 7.29 47.19
C GLN A 791 0.72 6.06 47.19
N SER A 792 0.40 5.51 46.02
CA SER A 792 -0.10 4.13 45.89
C SER A 792 0.94 3.24 45.19
N ARG A 793 0.85 1.92 45.43
CA ARG A 793 1.82 0.92 44.95
C ARG A 793 1.52 0.46 43.52
N ARG A 794 2.59 0.01 42.86
CA ARG A 794 2.73 -0.46 41.47
C ARG A 794 1.66 -1.48 41.06
N SER A 795 1.28 -1.45 39.78
CA SER A 795 0.74 -2.58 39.03
C SER A 795 1.66 -2.82 37.83
N THR A 796 2.22 -4.02 37.72
CA THR A 796 3.06 -4.49 36.59
C THR A 796 2.26 -5.54 35.84
N GLY A 797 1.65 -5.16 34.73
CA GLY A 797 0.84 -6.05 33.89
C GLY A 797 -0.28 -5.30 33.18
N ASP A 798 -0.82 -5.92 32.13
CA ASP A 798 -2.02 -5.45 31.42
C ASP A 798 -3.14 -5.16 32.45
N PRO A 799 -3.62 -3.91 32.54
CA PRO A 799 -4.67 -3.53 33.49
C PRO A 799 -5.91 -4.40 33.38
N LEU A 800 -6.31 -4.81 32.17
CA LEU A 800 -7.50 -5.62 31.96
C LEU A 800 -7.32 -7.04 32.52
N GLN A 801 -6.13 -7.61 32.31
CA GLN A 801 -5.77 -8.92 32.83
C GLN A 801 -5.69 -8.91 34.37
N ARG A 802 -5.12 -7.85 34.96
CA ARG A 802 -5.08 -7.66 36.41
C ARG A 802 -6.49 -7.49 36.98
N ILE A 803 -7.34 -6.67 36.38
CA ILE A 803 -8.72 -6.44 36.84
C ILE A 803 -9.53 -7.73 36.78
N THR A 804 -9.38 -8.51 35.71
CA THR A 804 -10.05 -9.81 35.57
C THR A 804 -9.63 -10.77 36.69
N SER A 805 -8.34 -10.83 37.01
CA SER A 805 -7.83 -11.65 38.11
C SER A 805 -8.29 -11.15 39.50
N ASP A 806 -8.24 -9.83 39.72
CA ASP A 806 -8.62 -9.20 40.98
C ASP A 806 -10.12 -9.42 41.26
N MET A 807 -10.98 -9.20 40.27
CA MET A 807 -12.42 -9.44 40.36
C MET A 807 -12.75 -10.91 40.63
N ALA A 808 -12.07 -11.85 39.95
CA ALA A 808 -12.26 -13.28 40.21
C ALA A 808 -11.91 -13.68 41.65
N GLY A 809 -10.84 -13.09 42.22
CA GLY A 809 -10.46 -13.29 43.62
C GLY A 809 -11.48 -12.74 44.61
N ILE A 810 -11.98 -11.52 44.36
CA ILE A 810 -13.03 -10.88 45.18
C ILE A 810 -14.32 -11.69 45.14
N GLU A 811 -14.73 -12.18 43.98
CA GLU A 811 -15.91 -13.04 43.83
C GLU A 811 -15.79 -14.35 44.59
N ALA A 812 -14.64 -15.02 44.52
CA ALA A 812 -14.41 -16.28 45.23
C ALA A 812 -14.52 -16.07 46.75
N ALA A 813 -13.98 -14.96 47.27
CA ALA A 813 -14.10 -14.61 48.68
C ALA A 813 -15.55 -14.28 49.08
N ALA A 814 -16.28 -13.55 48.23
CA ALA A 814 -17.69 -13.24 48.46
C ALA A 814 -18.57 -14.49 48.49
N GLN A 815 -18.30 -15.50 47.66
CA GLN A 815 -19.01 -16.78 47.67
C GLN A 815 -18.77 -17.56 48.96
N LEU A 816 -17.52 -17.61 49.44
CA LEU A 816 -17.21 -18.24 50.73
C LEU A 816 -17.87 -17.51 51.90
N PHE A 817 -17.93 -16.17 51.85
CA PHE A 817 -18.65 -15.38 52.83
C PHE A 817 -20.16 -15.68 52.83
N PHE A 818 -20.78 -15.80 51.65
CA PHE A 818 -22.19 -16.14 51.53
C PHE A 818 -22.53 -17.53 52.08
N LEU A 819 -21.67 -18.51 51.84
CA LEU A 819 -21.85 -19.88 52.35
C LEU A 819 -21.81 -19.95 53.88
N ASP A 820 -21.00 -19.10 54.51
CA ASP A 820 -20.84 -19.08 55.98
C ASP A 820 -21.88 -18.20 56.68
N GLU A 821 -22.16 -17.01 56.14
CA GLU A 821 -23.01 -15.99 56.79
C GLU A 821 -24.45 -15.98 56.26
N GLY A 822 -24.75 -16.72 55.20
CA GLY A 822 -26.08 -16.79 54.57
C GLY A 822 -26.53 -15.48 53.91
N ARG A 823 -25.61 -14.54 53.68
CA ARG A 823 -25.83 -13.23 53.04
C ARG A 823 -24.59 -12.77 52.29
N TRP A 824 -24.77 -11.90 51.30
CA TRP A 824 -23.65 -11.29 50.58
C TRP A 824 -22.95 -10.20 51.43
N PRO A 825 -21.64 -9.97 51.21
CA PRO A 825 -20.89 -8.90 51.89
C PRO A 825 -21.34 -7.52 51.40
N LYS A 826 -21.35 -6.52 52.28
CA LYS A 826 -21.78 -5.14 51.92
C LYS A 826 -20.64 -4.25 51.41
N ASN A 827 -19.41 -4.58 51.76
CA ASN A 827 -18.20 -3.87 51.37
C ASN A 827 -17.01 -4.85 51.38
N LEU A 828 -15.87 -4.42 50.84
CA LEU A 828 -14.65 -5.24 50.78
C LEU A 828 -14.08 -5.53 52.18
N ASP A 829 -14.33 -4.67 53.17
CA ASP A 829 -13.79 -4.83 54.52
C ASP A 829 -14.36 -6.10 55.18
N GLU A 830 -15.66 -6.40 54.99
CA GLU A 830 -16.30 -7.64 55.45
C GLU A 830 -15.67 -8.93 54.87
N LEU A 831 -14.91 -8.82 53.77
CA LEU A 831 -14.19 -9.93 53.15
C LEU A 831 -12.74 -10.08 53.65
N THR A 832 -12.22 -9.09 54.36
CA THR A 832 -10.80 -9.02 54.77
C THR A 832 -10.57 -9.23 56.27
N GLU A 833 -11.58 -8.98 57.12
CA GLU A 833 -11.36 -8.87 58.57
C GLU A 833 -11.16 -10.18 59.34
N ASP A 834 -11.51 -11.37 58.82
CA ASP A 834 -11.52 -12.59 59.67
C ASP A 834 -10.90 -13.88 59.09
N LYS A 835 -10.30 -13.87 57.89
CA LYS A 835 -9.86 -15.12 57.23
C LYS A 835 -8.47 -15.17 56.59
N GLY A 836 -7.62 -14.16 56.78
CA GLY A 836 -6.23 -14.21 56.28
C GLY A 836 -6.09 -14.23 54.74
N LEU A 837 -7.15 -13.92 54.01
CA LEU A 837 -7.11 -13.69 52.56
C LEU A 837 -6.65 -12.25 52.30
N VAL A 838 -5.54 -12.11 51.58
CA VAL A 838 -5.09 -10.81 51.08
C VAL A 838 -5.81 -10.53 49.77
N LEU A 839 -6.88 -9.73 49.83
CA LEU A 839 -7.64 -9.32 48.65
C LEU A 839 -7.14 -7.96 48.11
N PRO A 840 -7.15 -7.77 46.78
CA PRO A 840 -6.86 -6.48 46.18
C PRO A 840 -8.01 -5.50 46.46
N VAL A 841 -7.72 -4.42 47.18
CA VAL A 841 -8.70 -3.37 47.54
C VAL A 841 -8.75 -2.21 46.54
N VAL A 842 -7.78 -2.16 45.62
CA VAL A 842 -7.65 -1.12 44.60
C VAL A 842 -7.27 -1.72 43.24
N ASP A 843 -7.81 -1.12 42.19
CA ASP A 843 -7.57 -1.45 40.78
C ASP A 843 -6.17 -0.98 40.30
N PRO A 844 -5.76 -1.25 39.04
CA PRO A 844 -4.43 -0.88 38.53
C PRO A 844 -4.11 0.61 38.55
N TRP A 845 -5.15 1.45 38.63
CA TRP A 845 -5.06 2.90 38.62
C TRP A 845 -5.18 3.50 40.04
N GLY A 846 -5.38 2.67 41.05
CA GLY A 846 -5.45 3.05 42.45
C GLY A 846 -6.86 3.45 42.92
N ASN A 847 -7.91 3.21 42.12
CA ASN A 847 -9.28 3.40 42.54
C ASN A 847 -9.79 2.17 43.30
N HIS A 848 -10.71 2.37 44.25
CA HIS A 848 -11.29 1.26 45.00
C HIS A 848 -12.31 0.49 44.16
N TYR A 849 -12.23 -0.85 44.18
CA TYR A 849 -13.30 -1.70 43.67
C TYR A 849 -14.59 -1.44 44.47
N ARG A 850 -15.74 -1.41 43.80
CA ARG A 850 -17.04 -1.22 44.43
C ARG A 850 -17.81 -2.53 44.45
N LEU A 851 -18.52 -2.78 45.55
CA LEU A 851 -19.40 -3.94 45.69
C LEU A 851 -20.85 -3.47 45.72
N HIS A 852 -21.68 -4.05 44.86
CA HIS A 852 -23.12 -3.91 44.95
C HIS A 852 -23.74 -5.27 45.25
N SER A 853 -24.37 -5.40 46.42
CA SER A 853 -25.02 -6.62 46.89
C SER A 853 -26.53 -6.44 46.96
N SER A 854 -27.28 -7.42 46.45
CA SER A 854 -28.73 -7.57 46.67
C SER A 854 -29.03 -8.89 47.38
N THR A 855 -30.31 -9.21 47.64
CA THR A 855 -30.69 -10.51 48.23
C THR A 855 -30.33 -11.73 47.38
N THR A 856 -30.12 -11.56 46.07
CA THR A 856 -29.89 -12.66 45.13
C THR A 856 -28.70 -12.47 44.19
N ARG A 857 -27.98 -11.34 44.27
CA ARG A 857 -26.89 -11.01 43.34
C ARG A 857 -25.73 -10.30 44.03
N PHE A 858 -24.53 -10.54 43.51
CA PHE A 858 -23.31 -9.87 43.90
C PHE A 858 -22.59 -9.33 42.66
N THR A 859 -22.26 -8.04 42.67
CA THR A 859 -21.57 -7.37 41.57
C THR A 859 -20.30 -6.71 42.07
N VAL A 860 -19.19 -6.97 41.37
CA VAL A 860 -17.93 -6.24 41.53
C VAL A 860 -17.80 -5.25 40.38
N LEU A 861 -17.57 -3.98 40.71
CA LEU A 861 -17.46 -2.88 39.75
C LEU A 861 -16.07 -2.23 39.86
N CYS A 862 -15.40 -2.07 38.72
CA CYS A 862 -14.25 -1.20 38.54
C CYS A 862 -14.67 -0.06 37.60
N LEU A 863 -14.43 1.18 38.02
CA LEU A 863 -14.84 2.38 37.29
C LEU A 863 -13.81 2.83 36.24
N GLY A 864 -13.02 1.89 35.73
CA GLY A 864 -11.88 2.20 34.88
C GLY A 864 -10.87 3.17 35.50
N ALA A 865 -10.00 3.72 34.65
CA ALA A 865 -8.93 4.62 35.06
C ALA A 865 -9.42 6.00 35.56
N ASP A 866 -10.61 6.43 35.17
CA ASP A 866 -11.15 7.75 35.50
C ASP A 866 -11.88 7.79 36.86
N GLY A 867 -12.16 6.62 37.46
CA GLY A 867 -12.77 6.48 38.77
C GLY A 867 -14.22 6.98 38.83
N SER A 868 -14.87 7.11 37.67
CA SER A 868 -16.23 7.64 37.50
C SER A 868 -17.10 6.63 36.74
N GLU A 869 -18.42 6.63 36.97
CA GLU A 869 -19.32 5.75 36.21
C GLU A 869 -19.39 6.21 34.74
N GLY A 870 -19.26 5.27 33.81
CA GLY A 870 -19.23 5.48 32.36
C GLY A 870 -17.86 5.24 31.72
N GLY A 871 -17.54 5.98 30.65
CA GLY A 871 -16.25 5.95 29.97
C GLY A 871 -16.13 5.01 28.76
N ASP A 872 -15.06 5.20 27.97
CA ASP A 872 -14.69 4.38 26.81
C ASP A 872 -13.24 3.86 26.96
N GLY A 873 -12.94 2.68 26.41
CA GLY A 873 -11.61 2.06 26.48
C GLY A 873 -11.20 1.71 27.91
N ILE A 874 -10.00 2.10 28.34
CA ILE A 874 -9.53 1.87 29.73
C ILE A 874 -10.32 2.66 30.80
N ASN A 875 -11.18 3.59 30.39
CA ASN A 875 -12.07 4.32 31.30
C ASN A 875 -13.45 3.65 31.42
N ALA A 876 -13.75 2.64 30.59
CA ALA A 876 -15.04 1.98 30.64
C ALA A 876 -15.20 1.22 31.97
N ASP A 877 -16.39 1.32 32.54
CA ASP A 877 -16.81 0.49 33.66
C ASP A 877 -16.64 -0.99 33.31
N ILE A 878 -15.89 -1.71 34.14
CA ILE A 878 -15.75 -3.16 34.06
C ILE A 878 -16.61 -3.76 35.17
N ILE A 879 -17.59 -4.56 34.78
CA ILE A 879 -18.58 -5.15 35.66
C ILE A 879 -18.45 -6.66 35.61
N SER A 880 -18.34 -7.28 36.79
CA SER A 880 -18.44 -8.74 36.93
C SER A 880 -19.66 -9.08 37.79
N GLU A 881 -20.61 -9.83 37.22
CA GLU A 881 -21.88 -10.21 37.86
C GLU A 881 -21.96 -11.72 38.10
N LYS A 882 -22.38 -12.13 39.31
CA LYS A 882 -22.79 -13.51 39.63
C LYS A 882 -24.06 -13.59 40.49
#